data_AF-A0A6A4VBU5-F1
#
_entry.id   AF-A0A6A4VBU5-F1
#
_cell.length_a   1.000
_cell.length_b   1.000
_cell.length_c   1.000
_cell.angle_alpha   90.00
_cell.angle_beta   90.00
_cell.angle_gamma   90.00
#
_symmetry.space_group_name_H-M   'P 1'
#
loop_
_entity.id
_entity.type
_entity.pdbx_description
1 polymer ?
#
loop_
_entity_poly.entity_id
_entity_poly.type
_entity_poly.pdbx_seq_one_letter_code
_entity_poly.pdbx_strand_id
1 'polypeptide(L)'
;MPPGSSAGLDGIRPLHLRQLLSRETAESGRRLLSSLTALTNLVLRGLVPECGRDALFGASLCALRKKDGGLRPIAVGSVFRRLPGRIAARHIADIIGPELRPTQLGVGTPLGCEAAVHAVREFISSDSTSSDTPRVMVKIDVRNAFNTIRRDVILARIHERCPEVYPLAYQAYHLPTPLHIGDQTVLSATGVQQGDPLGPAAFALGVDACARAIRSPLNVWYLDDATIAGPADVVQSDLHSLAKALTELGLQLNPAKCEVAIIDAAPQLARNAAVDSIRSVLPEITEIPLHSVTLLGAPLLDASLTAAANGAAELIGRLCTRLTHLDRHTGLFFLVHYASAPRLQYLLRSAPLYKVVPALKLVDELVRETLVDITNVNINDQLWEQAKLPFRLGGLGVRSVEDLALPCYISSLHAALPLLRSISPGLLPVSGVPPTLQTAIHRFSEVTGTEQLPPASAASSQRAWDTLSATAIRDKMVNSANQLHRARLVAASQPHTAAWLQAVPVPSLGLHLDEESVRVAVALRLGATVCEQHRCRLCGRQVDQLGHHGLSCVKSAGRLPRHAQLNDVVRRGLASAGIPSILEPVGLDRGDGKRPDGLTLFPYSGGMCLTWDATCADTFADTVLIQTALEPGAAARAAEDRKRRHYSEISSRFKFVPIAVETSGVLGPATSKFIRELGQLITTRTGERRETEWLLQRLSIAVVRGNAAAVLATAATDRARADRRQQPPPDVTGVRTRPSPPPSATTGRASAKQTARQASPEFLADEPLALPSEEASAPPNTRLSHHSLPGNPSEDGGGTGSESDGRPLGLTGLRNTGNTCFLNTVVQCLSNTRALHDYILRDGRSSDASMPAAATKGSLMNTFSALIRDMWTSSDETERVLTTAPLKSMIQRLAPRFMGSQQQDAQEFLRYLLQGLHEDVNRVTSRPKPITTDIDDSLSASQKSMEAWKRFLRLENSKFVDLFVGQLKATLRCTVCGHASVTFDPFWDLSLPIPSRSGQVRLQACFDLFTKEEVLDGDEKTTCSKCQTRQKCTRSLSIQKFPRILVVHLKRFSPQERFRGKLNTTVDFSVNGLDLSPYSAGQTPCRYSLYGVANHSGTLLSGHYTAHCRHPYTAEWYEYNDSRVHVMDQRNVNSGKAYVLFFELAGSKHRSGSTHV
;
A
#
# COMPACT_ATOMS: atom_id res chain seq x y z
N MET A 1 -6.00 -4.23 -23.01
CA MET A 1 -5.53 -5.40 -22.22
C MET A 1 -5.55 -5.06 -20.72
N PRO A 2 -5.55 -6.04 -19.81
CA PRO A 2 -5.38 -5.79 -18.38
C PRO A 2 -4.05 -5.06 -18.09
N PRO A 3 -3.99 -4.00 -17.25
CA PRO A 3 -2.76 -3.26 -17.02
C PRO A 3 -1.64 -4.08 -16.39
N GLY A 4 -1.98 -4.98 -15.46
CA GLY A 4 -1.04 -5.84 -14.74
C GLY A 4 -0.54 -7.07 -15.52
N SER A 5 -0.80 -7.17 -16.82
CA SER A 5 -0.27 -8.27 -17.63
C SER A 5 1.24 -8.16 -17.80
N SER A 6 1.94 -9.30 -17.76
CA SER A 6 3.39 -9.39 -17.95
C SER A 6 3.86 -8.79 -19.27
N ALA A 7 5.12 -8.33 -19.28
CA ALA A 7 5.81 -7.88 -20.49
C ALA A 7 6.19 -9.06 -21.40
N GLY A 8 6.46 -8.77 -22.68
CA GLY A 8 7.15 -9.72 -23.56
C GLY A 8 8.67 -9.59 -23.41
N LEU A 9 9.40 -10.06 -24.42
CA LEU A 9 10.85 -9.88 -24.58
C LEU A 9 11.25 -8.39 -24.58
N ASP A 10 10.34 -7.53 -25.03
CA ASP A 10 10.45 -6.06 -25.07
C ASP A 10 10.49 -5.38 -23.70
N GLY A 11 10.17 -6.06 -22.59
CA GLY A 11 10.04 -5.45 -21.27
C GLY A 11 8.84 -4.49 -21.12
N ILE A 12 8.04 -4.30 -22.17
CA ILE A 12 6.93 -3.35 -22.20
C ILE A 12 5.68 -4.02 -21.65
N ARG A 13 5.02 -3.38 -20.67
CA ARG A 13 3.72 -3.81 -20.12
C ARG A 13 2.60 -2.96 -20.70
N PRO A 14 1.34 -3.46 -20.77
CA PRO A 14 0.19 -2.64 -21.16
C PRO A 14 0.00 -1.39 -20.29
N LEU A 15 0.43 -1.44 -19.02
CA LEU A 15 0.46 -0.27 -18.13
C LEU A 15 1.42 0.82 -18.63
N HIS A 16 2.60 0.48 -19.15
CA HIS A 16 3.59 1.46 -19.63
C HIS A 16 3.00 2.25 -20.81
N LEU A 17 2.40 1.56 -21.79
CA LEU A 17 1.70 2.24 -22.89
C LEU A 17 0.52 3.07 -22.37
N ARG A 18 -0.27 2.59 -21.39
CA ARG A 18 -1.37 3.37 -20.81
C ARG A 18 -0.91 4.65 -20.10
N GLN A 19 0.32 4.67 -19.57
CA GLN A 19 0.92 5.86 -18.95
C GLN A 19 1.50 6.81 -20.01
N LEU A 20 2.18 6.29 -21.03
CA LEU A 20 2.69 7.07 -22.18
C LEU A 20 1.56 7.65 -23.07
N LEU A 21 0.34 7.15 -22.91
CA LEU A 21 -0.89 7.65 -23.54
C LEU A 21 -1.75 8.50 -22.58
N SER A 22 -1.23 8.91 -21.42
CA SER A 22 -1.97 9.81 -20.51
C SER A 22 -2.12 11.20 -21.12
N ARG A 23 -3.17 11.93 -20.71
CA ARG A 23 -3.41 13.32 -21.17
C ARG A 23 -2.27 14.28 -20.81
N GLU A 24 -1.48 13.95 -19.78
CA GLU A 24 -0.33 14.75 -19.31
C GLU A 24 0.81 14.76 -20.34
N THR A 25 0.90 13.74 -21.19
CA THR A 25 1.87 13.64 -22.28
C THR A 25 1.49 14.47 -23.53
N ALA A 26 0.30 15.08 -23.52
CA ALA A 26 -0.23 15.96 -24.56
C ALA A 26 0.01 15.46 -25.99
N GLU A 27 0.78 16.20 -26.80
CA GLU A 27 1.01 15.89 -28.21
C GLU A 27 1.85 14.62 -28.40
N SER A 28 2.82 14.34 -27.52
CA SER A 28 3.61 13.11 -27.57
C SER A 28 2.74 11.87 -27.40
N GLY A 29 1.74 11.94 -26.51
CA GLY A 29 0.74 10.88 -26.34
C GLY A 29 -0.18 10.71 -27.54
N ARG A 30 -0.60 11.81 -28.19
CA ARG A 30 -1.40 11.76 -29.43
C ARG A 30 -0.63 11.15 -30.59
N ARG A 31 0.63 11.56 -30.78
CA ARG A 31 1.54 10.97 -31.79
C ARG A 31 1.78 9.49 -31.51
N LEU A 32 2.05 9.11 -30.26
CA LEU A 32 2.18 7.70 -29.88
C LEU A 32 0.89 6.91 -30.15
N LEU A 33 -0.29 7.46 -29.84
CA LEU A 33 -1.57 6.80 -30.13
C LEU A 33 -1.76 6.56 -31.63
N SER A 34 -1.41 7.55 -32.46
CA SER A 34 -1.43 7.44 -33.92
C SER A 34 -0.47 6.34 -34.40
N SER A 35 0.80 6.36 -33.96
CA SER A 35 1.79 5.34 -34.32
C SER A 35 1.42 3.94 -33.86
N LEU A 36 0.86 3.78 -32.65
CA LEU A 36 0.37 2.50 -32.15
C LEU A 36 -0.86 2.01 -32.92
N THR A 37 -1.73 2.91 -33.37
CA THR A 37 -2.89 2.57 -34.21
C THR A 37 -2.43 2.13 -35.61
N ALA A 38 -1.48 2.85 -36.21
CA ALA A 38 -0.87 2.49 -37.48
C ALA A 38 -0.18 1.11 -37.41
N LEU A 39 0.63 0.86 -36.39
CA LEU A 39 1.27 -0.44 -36.13
C LEU A 39 0.23 -1.54 -35.91
N THR A 40 -0.81 -1.29 -35.09
CA THR A 40 -1.88 -2.28 -34.84
C THR A 40 -2.61 -2.64 -36.13
N ASN A 41 -2.89 -1.67 -37.01
CA ASN A 41 -3.54 -1.89 -38.29
C ASN A 41 -2.62 -2.62 -39.29
N LEU A 42 -1.32 -2.31 -39.30
CA LEU A 42 -0.31 -3.01 -40.10
C LEU A 42 -0.21 -4.49 -39.70
N VAL A 43 -0.20 -4.78 -38.39
CA VAL A 43 -0.17 -6.15 -37.84
C VAL A 43 -1.48 -6.90 -38.11
N LEU A 44 -2.65 -6.26 -37.96
CA LEU A 44 -3.96 -6.86 -38.30
C LEU A 44 -4.05 -7.25 -39.77
N ARG A 45 -3.47 -6.45 -40.68
CA ARG A 45 -3.44 -6.69 -42.13
C ARG A 45 -2.39 -7.72 -42.56
N GLY A 46 -1.61 -8.30 -41.64
CA GLY A 46 -0.53 -9.24 -41.98
C GLY A 46 0.65 -8.58 -42.72
N LEU A 47 0.87 -7.27 -42.53
CA LEU A 47 1.87 -6.48 -43.28
C LEU A 47 3.19 -6.27 -42.52
N VAL A 48 3.50 -7.09 -41.51
CA VAL A 48 4.80 -7.03 -40.81
C VAL A 48 5.90 -7.56 -41.75
N PRO A 49 7.00 -6.83 -41.98
CA PRO A 49 8.13 -7.33 -42.76
C PRO A 49 8.70 -8.61 -42.16
N GLU A 50 9.15 -9.53 -43.02
CA GLU A 50 9.67 -10.84 -42.60
C GLU A 50 10.80 -10.74 -41.56
N CYS A 51 11.74 -9.82 -41.78
CA CYS A 51 12.83 -9.52 -40.83
C CYS A 51 12.36 -8.99 -39.46
N GLY A 52 11.13 -8.49 -39.35
CA GLY A 52 10.49 -8.08 -38.10
C GLY A 52 9.56 -9.13 -37.48
N ARG A 53 9.27 -10.23 -38.20
CA ARG A 53 8.29 -11.24 -37.78
C ARG A 53 8.70 -11.88 -36.45
N ASP A 54 9.90 -12.45 -36.35
CA ASP A 54 10.32 -13.16 -35.14
C ASP A 54 10.47 -12.24 -33.92
N ALA A 55 10.88 -11.00 -34.11
CA ALA A 55 10.95 -10.00 -33.03
C ALA A 55 9.57 -9.63 -32.45
N LEU A 56 8.52 -9.62 -33.28
CA LEU A 56 7.16 -9.28 -32.87
C LEU A 56 6.36 -10.50 -32.39
N PHE A 57 6.46 -11.62 -33.10
CA PHE A 57 5.71 -12.83 -32.85
C PHE A 57 6.40 -13.78 -31.86
N GLY A 58 7.70 -13.65 -31.66
CA GLY A 58 8.43 -14.33 -30.59
C GLY A 58 7.92 -14.00 -29.18
N ALA A 59 8.24 -14.86 -28.22
CA ALA A 59 7.73 -14.74 -26.86
C ALA A 59 8.70 -15.25 -25.80
N SER A 60 8.62 -14.68 -24.60
CA SER A 60 9.25 -15.28 -23.42
C SER A 60 8.40 -16.46 -22.94
N LEU A 61 9.02 -17.61 -22.70
CA LEU A 61 8.34 -18.85 -22.37
C LEU A 61 8.49 -19.16 -20.87
N CYS A 62 7.37 -19.16 -20.16
CA CYS A 62 7.30 -19.38 -18.72
C CYS A 62 6.69 -20.75 -18.41
N ALA A 63 7.43 -21.61 -17.72
CA ALA A 63 6.94 -22.91 -17.28
C ALA A 63 6.22 -22.79 -15.93
N LEU A 64 4.89 -22.85 -15.94
CA LEU A 64 4.08 -22.89 -14.71
C LEU A 64 3.93 -24.34 -14.23
N ARG A 65 4.26 -24.62 -12.97
CA ARG A 65 4.03 -25.93 -12.36
C ARG A 65 2.53 -26.15 -12.10
N LYS A 66 2.01 -27.26 -12.59
CA LYS A 66 0.64 -27.77 -12.35
C LYS A 66 0.52 -28.43 -10.97
N LYS A 67 -0.71 -28.72 -10.53
CA LYS A 67 -0.96 -29.48 -9.30
C LYS A 67 -0.45 -30.93 -9.36
N ASP A 68 -0.45 -31.55 -10.54
CA ASP A 68 0.06 -32.91 -10.79
C ASP A 68 1.59 -32.96 -10.94
N GLY A 69 2.31 -31.91 -10.53
CA GLY A 69 3.76 -31.78 -10.69
C GLY A 69 4.23 -31.46 -12.12
N GLY A 70 3.37 -31.67 -13.13
CA GLY A 70 3.66 -31.38 -14.53
C GLY A 70 3.85 -29.89 -14.83
N LEU A 71 4.21 -29.56 -16.07
CA LEU A 71 4.41 -28.18 -16.52
C LEU A 71 3.31 -27.73 -17.49
N ARG A 72 2.97 -26.44 -17.44
CA ARG A 72 2.17 -25.73 -18.45
C ARG A 72 3.03 -24.60 -19.04
N PRO A 73 3.46 -24.70 -20.31
CA PRO A 73 4.22 -23.64 -20.99
C PRO A 73 3.31 -22.45 -21.30
N ILE A 74 3.69 -21.24 -20.89
CA ILE A 74 3.00 -20.00 -21.24
C ILE A 74 3.91 -19.07 -22.04
N ALA A 75 3.55 -18.82 -23.29
CA ALA A 75 4.24 -17.90 -24.20
C ALA A 75 3.74 -16.47 -24.01
N VAL A 76 4.56 -15.61 -23.42
CA VAL A 76 4.29 -14.19 -23.21
C VAL A 76 4.92 -13.36 -24.34
N GLY A 77 4.15 -13.16 -25.41
CA GLY A 77 4.57 -12.35 -26.56
C GLY A 77 4.61 -10.84 -26.29
N SER A 78 5.11 -10.06 -27.26
CA SER A 78 5.10 -8.59 -27.19
C SER A 78 3.69 -8.01 -26.94
N VAL A 79 3.63 -6.85 -26.29
CA VAL A 79 2.39 -6.06 -26.17
C VAL A 79 1.86 -5.63 -27.55
N PHE A 80 2.76 -5.39 -28.52
CA PHE A 80 2.40 -4.98 -29.88
C PHE A 80 1.80 -6.11 -30.73
N ARG A 81 2.06 -7.38 -30.38
CA ARG A 81 1.35 -8.55 -30.93
C ARG A 81 0.03 -8.81 -30.19
N ARG A 82 0.05 -8.78 -28.84
CA ARG A 82 -1.12 -9.13 -28.01
C ARG A 82 -2.24 -8.09 -28.07
N LEU A 83 -1.96 -6.84 -28.49
CA LEU A 83 -3.00 -5.84 -28.76
C LEU A 83 -3.86 -6.21 -29.98
N PRO A 84 -3.33 -6.32 -31.22
CA PRO A 84 -4.09 -6.75 -32.40
C PRO A 84 -4.64 -8.17 -32.23
N GLY A 85 -3.88 -9.11 -31.65
CA GLY A 85 -4.39 -10.46 -31.35
C GLY A 85 -5.64 -10.46 -30.46
N ARG A 86 -5.76 -9.51 -29.51
CA ARG A 86 -6.96 -9.36 -28.66
C ARG A 86 -8.11 -8.63 -29.37
N ILE A 87 -7.83 -7.79 -30.36
CA ILE A 87 -8.85 -7.17 -31.21
C ILE A 87 -9.47 -8.26 -32.11
N ALA A 88 -8.62 -9.02 -32.80
CA ALA A 88 -9.01 -10.17 -33.62
C ALA A 88 -9.77 -11.24 -32.80
N ALA A 89 -9.25 -11.66 -31.64
CA ALA A 89 -9.92 -12.63 -30.78
C ALA A 89 -11.30 -12.16 -30.29
N ARG A 90 -11.50 -10.84 -30.11
CA ARG A 90 -12.82 -10.29 -29.82
C ARG A 90 -13.74 -10.37 -31.04
N HIS A 91 -13.24 -10.00 -32.22
CA HIS A 91 -14.01 -10.06 -33.46
C HIS A 91 -14.50 -11.49 -33.76
N ILE A 92 -13.64 -12.50 -33.61
CA ILE A 92 -14.04 -13.92 -33.70
C ILE A 92 -15.04 -14.29 -32.59
N ALA A 93 -14.83 -13.84 -31.34
CA ALA A 93 -15.77 -14.13 -30.26
C ALA A 93 -17.17 -13.54 -30.51
N ASP A 94 -17.25 -12.36 -31.14
CA ASP A 94 -18.51 -11.67 -31.45
C ASP A 94 -19.23 -12.30 -32.68
N ILE A 95 -18.51 -12.88 -33.67
CA ILE A 95 -19.07 -13.51 -34.90
C ILE A 95 -19.25 -15.03 -34.77
N ILE A 96 -18.17 -15.75 -34.42
CA ILE A 96 -18.09 -17.22 -34.41
C ILE A 96 -18.53 -17.81 -33.06
N GLY A 97 -18.50 -17.04 -31.97
CA GLY A 97 -19.07 -17.46 -30.68
C GLY A 97 -20.56 -17.88 -30.75
N PRO A 98 -21.41 -17.20 -31.54
CA PRO A 98 -22.71 -17.70 -31.98
C PRO A 98 -22.69 -19.05 -32.68
N GLU A 99 -21.81 -19.28 -33.67
CA GLU A 99 -21.78 -20.50 -34.46
C GLU A 99 -21.25 -21.72 -33.70
N LEU A 100 -20.23 -21.54 -32.86
CA LEU A 100 -19.61 -22.61 -32.04
C LEU A 100 -20.56 -23.18 -30.98
N ARG A 101 -21.58 -22.42 -30.60
CA ARG A 101 -22.65 -22.90 -29.72
C ARG A 101 -23.59 -23.85 -30.47
N PRO A 102 -24.20 -24.84 -29.79
CA PRO A 102 -24.11 -25.07 -28.35
C PRO A 102 -22.93 -25.97 -27.92
N THR A 103 -22.28 -26.66 -28.86
CA THR A 103 -21.27 -27.69 -28.57
C THR A 103 -20.01 -27.13 -27.92
N GLN A 104 -19.44 -26.03 -28.45
CA GLN A 104 -18.16 -25.48 -28.01
C GLN A 104 -18.37 -24.15 -27.26
N LEU A 105 -18.26 -24.22 -25.93
CA LEU A 105 -18.57 -23.16 -24.98
C LEU A 105 -17.33 -22.36 -24.52
N GLY A 106 -16.13 -22.74 -24.98
CA GLY A 106 -14.86 -22.09 -24.63
C GLY A 106 -14.60 -20.73 -25.26
N VAL A 107 -15.38 -20.35 -26.28
CA VAL A 107 -15.15 -19.15 -27.10
C VAL A 107 -16.46 -18.38 -27.27
N GLY A 108 -16.40 -17.04 -27.11
CA GLY A 108 -17.53 -16.12 -27.35
C GLY A 108 -18.81 -16.38 -26.55
N THR A 109 -18.76 -17.28 -25.55
CA THR A 109 -19.94 -17.78 -24.85
C THR A 109 -19.96 -17.29 -23.40
N PRO A 110 -20.82 -16.31 -23.04
CA PRO A 110 -21.07 -15.94 -21.66
C PRO A 110 -21.53 -17.17 -20.86
N LEU A 111 -21.01 -17.31 -19.64
CA LEU A 111 -21.36 -18.39 -18.70
C LEU A 111 -21.06 -19.82 -19.18
N GLY A 112 -20.21 -20.01 -20.21
CA GLY A 112 -19.93 -21.33 -20.80
C GLY A 112 -19.61 -22.45 -19.80
N CYS A 113 -18.75 -22.19 -18.80
CA CYS A 113 -18.43 -23.17 -17.76
C CYS A 113 -19.63 -23.51 -16.85
N GLU A 114 -20.43 -22.50 -16.48
CA GLU A 114 -21.60 -22.68 -15.62
C GLU A 114 -22.69 -23.46 -16.38
N ALA A 115 -22.93 -23.11 -17.65
CA ALA A 115 -23.85 -23.83 -18.53
C ALA A 115 -23.43 -25.28 -18.79
N ALA A 116 -22.13 -25.54 -18.99
CA ALA A 116 -21.60 -26.90 -19.09
C ALA A 116 -21.91 -27.73 -17.83
N VAL A 117 -21.50 -27.24 -16.66
CA VAL A 117 -21.66 -27.94 -15.38
C VAL A 117 -23.13 -28.17 -15.04
N HIS A 118 -24.01 -27.19 -15.30
CA HIS A 118 -25.45 -27.36 -15.09
C HIS A 118 -26.06 -28.35 -16.08
N ALA A 119 -25.74 -28.28 -17.38
CA ALA A 119 -26.27 -29.21 -18.38
C ALA A 119 -25.90 -30.67 -18.09
N VAL A 120 -24.64 -30.94 -17.72
CA VAL A 120 -24.20 -32.30 -17.35
C VAL A 120 -24.87 -32.76 -16.06
N ARG A 121 -25.09 -31.87 -15.07
CA ARG A 121 -25.81 -32.22 -13.84
C ARG A 121 -27.27 -32.60 -14.11
N GLU A 122 -28.01 -31.79 -14.85
CA GLU A 122 -29.41 -32.12 -15.18
C GLU A 122 -29.49 -33.41 -16.02
N PHE A 123 -28.49 -33.71 -16.87
CA PHE A 123 -28.47 -34.96 -17.67
C PHE A 123 -28.24 -36.21 -16.80
N ILE A 124 -27.38 -36.11 -15.79
CA ILE A 124 -27.19 -37.17 -14.79
C ILE A 124 -28.45 -37.34 -13.92
N SER A 125 -29.21 -36.26 -13.69
CA SER A 125 -30.46 -36.27 -12.92
C SER A 125 -31.72 -36.50 -13.76
N SER A 126 -31.63 -36.70 -15.07
CA SER A 126 -32.78 -37.05 -15.91
C SER A 126 -33.08 -38.55 -15.81
N ASP A 127 -34.37 -38.90 -15.83
CA ASP A 127 -34.80 -40.29 -15.93
C ASP A 127 -34.21 -40.98 -17.16
N SER A 128 -33.97 -42.30 -17.08
CA SER A 128 -33.49 -43.08 -18.21
C SER A 128 -34.62 -43.34 -19.21
N THR A 129 -34.46 -42.83 -20.43
CA THR A 129 -35.23 -43.32 -21.59
C THR A 129 -35.03 -44.83 -21.73
N SER A 130 -36.11 -45.57 -21.98
CA SER A 130 -36.11 -47.04 -22.03
C SER A 130 -35.16 -47.59 -23.10
N SER A 131 -33.95 -47.94 -22.68
CA SER A 131 -32.87 -48.49 -23.50
C SER A 131 -32.21 -49.64 -22.74
N ASP A 132 -31.88 -50.72 -23.44
CA ASP A 132 -31.22 -51.88 -22.86
C ASP A 132 -29.74 -51.62 -22.53
N THR A 133 -29.12 -50.56 -23.08
CA THR A 133 -27.75 -50.15 -22.76
C THR A 133 -27.73 -49.02 -21.72
N PRO A 134 -26.95 -49.14 -20.62
CA PRO A 134 -26.88 -48.10 -19.61
C PRO A 134 -26.18 -46.85 -20.16
N ARG A 135 -26.62 -45.66 -19.72
CA ARG A 135 -25.93 -44.41 -20.06
C ARG A 135 -24.59 -44.32 -19.35
N VAL A 136 -23.60 -43.85 -20.09
CA VAL A 136 -22.26 -43.53 -19.60
C VAL A 136 -21.95 -42.07 -19.88
N MET A 137 -21.05 -41.49 -19.09
CA MET A 137 -20.42 -40.20 -19.35
C MET A 137 -18.91 -40.42 -19.46
N VAL A 138 -18.30 -39.85 -20.49
CA VAL A 138 -16.86 -39.88 -20.73
C VAL A 138 -16.31 -38.46 -20.78
N LYS A 139 -15.32 -38.18 -19.93
CA LYS A 139 -14.47 -36.98 -20.00
C LYS A 139 -13.23 -37.32 -20.81
N ILE A 140 -12.86 -36.44 -21.73
CA ILE A 140 -11.86 -36.70 -22.76
C ILE A 140 -10.68 -35.72 -22.59
N ASP A 141 -9.48 -36.25 -22.36
CA ASP A 141 -8.22 -35.48 -22.36
C ASP A 141 -7.50 -35.66 -23.71
N VAL A 142 -7.02 -34.56 -24.28
CA VAL A 142 -6.30 -34.55 -25.57
C VAL A 142 -4.84 -34.16 -25.34
N ARG A 143 -3.92 -35.05 -25.72
CA ARG A 143 -2.50 -34.97 -25.35
C ARG A 143 -1.84 -33.70 -25.91
N ASN A 144 -1.52 -32.78 -25.01
CA ASN A 144 -0.80 -31.52 -25.30
C ASN A 144 -1.51 -30.60 -26.32
N ALA A 145 -2.84 -30.72 -26.43
CA ALA A 145 -3.64 -30.33 -27.60
C ALA A 145 -3.29 -28.98 -28.25
N PHE A 146 -3.24 -27.90 -27.45
CA PHE A 146 -2.90 -26.56 -27.93
C PHE A 146 -1.58 -26.51 -28.72
N ASN A 147 -0.57 -27.25 -28.30
CA ASN A 147 0.78 -27.20 -28.89
C ASN A 147 0.98 -28.22 -30.03
N THR A 148 0.10 -29.20 -30.19
CA THR A 148 0.23 -30.30 -31.16
C THR A 148 -0.64 -30.15 -32.40
N ILE A 149 -1.81 -29.51 -32.30
CA ILE A 149 -2.73 -29.32 -33.43
C ILE A 149 -2.05 -28.72 -34.68
N ARG A 150 -2.41 -29.27 -35.84
CA ARG A 150 -1.91 -28.87 -37.16
C ARG A 150 -2.26 -27.42 -37.50
N ARG A 151 -1.24 -26.65 -37.88
CA ARG A 151 -1.39 -25.22 -38.20
C ARG A 151 -2.03 -24.97 -39.56
N ASP A 152 -1.77 -25.82 -40.54
CA ASP A 152 -2.41 -25.80 -41.85
C ASP A 152 -3.92 -25.96 -41.72
N VAL A 153 -4.39 -26.87 -40.86
CA VAL A 153 -5.81 -27.03 -40.51
C VAL A 153 -6.38 -25.76 -39.88
N ILE A 154 -5.73 -25.22 -38.86
CA ILE A 154 -6.17 -23.99 -38.18
C ILE A 154 -6.25 -22.81 -39.15
N LEU A 155 -5.22 -22.62 -39.98
CA LEU A 155 -5.15 -21.53 -40.95
C LEU A 155 -6.21 -21.68 -42.04
N ALA A 156 -6.48 -22.89 -42.52
CA ALA A 156 -7.58 -23.16 -43.44
C ALA A 156 -8.95 -22.82 -42.83
N ARG A 157 -9.23 -23.28 -41.59
CA ARG A 157 -10.51 -22.98 -40.90
C ARG A 157 -10.67 -21.49 -40.57
N ILE A 158 -9.59 -20.77 -40.27
CA ILE A 158 -9.64 -19.31 -40.11
C ILE A 158 -9.86 -18.62 -41.47
N HIS A 159 -9.25 -19.08 -42.56
CA HIS A 159 -9.51 -18.53 -43.90
C HIS A 159 -10.96 -18.72 -44.32
N GLU A 160 -11.52 -19.90 -44.07
CA GLU A 160 -12.88 -20.31 -44.44
C GLU A 160 -13.96 -19.50 -43.67
N ARG A 161 -13.76 -19.26 -42.37
CA ARG A 161 -14.81 -18.71 -41.47
C ARG A 161 -14.52 -17.32 -40.91
N CYS A 162 -13.28 -16.83 -40.99
CA CYS A 162 -12.85 -15.50 -40.51
C CYS A 162 -11.75 -14.91 -41.41
N PRO A 163 -11.99 -14.74 -42.72
CA PRO A 163 -11.00 -14.23 -43.67
C PRO A 163 -10.42 -12.85 -43.27
N GLU A 164 -11.13 -12.05 -42.49
CA GLU A 164 -10.69 -10.77 -41.93
C GLU A 164 -9.55 -10.91 -40.91
N VAL A 165 -9.46 -12.06 -40.24
CA VAL A 165 -8.43 -12.37 -39.23
C VAL A 165 -7.31 -13.24 -39.80
N TYR A 166 -7.56 -13.89 -40.95
CA TYR A 166 -6.58 -14.75 -41.61
C TYR A 166 -5.20 -14.10 -41.83
N PRO A 167 -5.04 -12.83 -42.27
CA PRO A 167 -3.72 -12.23 -42.47
C PRO A 167 -2.85 -12.20 -41.21
N LEU A 168 -3.46 -11.86 -40.05
CA LEU A 168 -2.79 -11.90 -38.75
C LEU A 168 -2.48 -13.35 -38.33
N ALA A 169 -3.45 -14.25 -38.46
CA ALA A 169 -3.29 -15.66 -38.06
C ALA A 169 -2.18 -16.33 -38.88
N TYR A 170 -2.21 -16.16 -40.21
CA TYR A 170 -1.18 -16.63 -41.12
C TYR A 170 0.19 -16.11 -40.71
N GLN A 171 0.37 -14.79 -40.60
CA GLN A 171 1.67 -14.20 -40.25
C GLN A 171 2.23 -14.69 -38.90
N ALA A 172 1.35 -14.94 -37.91
CA ALA A 172 1.74 -15.49 -36.61
C ALA A 172 2.15 -16.97 -36.62
N TYR A 173 1.56 -17.78 -37.51
CA TYR A 173 1.60 -19.25 -37.41
C TYR A 173 2.14 -20.01 -38.64
N HIS A 174 2.18 -19.42 -39.84
CA HIS A 174 2.63 -20.12 -41.07
C HIS A 174 4.09 -20.62 -41.03
N LEU A 175 4.94 -20.03 -40.18
CA LEU A 175 6.34 -20.41 -39.96
C LEU A 175 6.62 -20.73 -38.48
N PRO A 176 7.66 -21.51 -38.16
CA PRO A 176 8.12 -21.72 -36.80
C PRO A 176 8.50 -20.40 -36.12
N THR A 177 8.05 -20.21 -34.87
CA THR A 177 8.19 -18.93 -34.14
C THR A 177 9.02 -19.16 -32.87
N PRO A 178 10.06 -18.35 -32.59
CA PRO A 178 10.96 -18.59 -31.46
C PRO A 178 10.33 -18.28 -30.10
N LEU A 179 10.56 -19.18 -29.14
CA LEU A 179 10.15 -19.08 -27.75
C LEU A 179 11.39 -19.15 -26.85
N HIS A 180 11.62 -18.16 -25.99
CA HIS A 180 12.87 -18.04 -25.24
C HIS A 180 12.72 -18.35 -23.74
N ILE A 181 13.58 -19.22 -23.22
CA ILE A 181 13.73 -19.54 -21.79
C ILE A 181 15.15 -19.16 -21.36
N GLY A 182 15.33 -17.99 -20.77
CA GLY A 182 16.65 -17.48 -20.43
C GLY A 182 17.46 -17.18 -21.70
N ASP A 183 18.57 -17.90 -21.88
CA ASP A 183 19.43 -17.92 -23.07
C ASP A 183 18.98 -18.96 -24.12
N GLN A 184 18.18 -19.96 -23.73
CA GLN A 184 17.72 -21.03 -24.63
C GLN A 184 16.55 -20.58 -25.51
N THR A 185 16.51 -21.08 -26.74
CA THR A 185 15.43 -20.81 -27.71
C THR A 185 14.83 -22.11 -28.23
N VAL A 186 13.50 -22.22 -28.21
CA VAL A 186 12.71 -23.36 -28.69
C VAL A 186 11.81 -22.90 -29.82
N LEU A 187 11.83 -23.58 -30.97
CA LEU A 187 10.98 -23.23 -32.10
C LEU A 187 9.58 -23.82 -31.95
N SER A 188 8.57 -22.96 -31.83
CA SER A 188 7.17 -23.36 -31.90
C SER A 188 6.77 -23.53 -33.37
N ALA A 189 6.85 -24.76 -33.87
CA ALA A 189 6.51 -25.13 -35.26
C ALA A 189 5.05 -25.62 -35.43
N THR A 190 4.51 -26.35 -34.45
CA THR A 190 3.11 -26.81 -34.41
C THR A 190 2.26 -25.95 -33.47
N GLY A 191 0.94 -26.17 -33.48
CA GLY A 191 0.03 -25.65 -32.48
C GLY A 191 -0.20 -24.14 -32.47
N VAL A 192 -1.10 -23.74 -31.56
CA VAL A 192 -1.32 -22.36 -31.10
C VAL A 192 -0.55 -22.11 -29.81
N GLN A 193 -0.06 -20.89 -29.62
CA GLN A 193 0.76 -20.58 -28.45
C GLN A 193 -0.11 -20.30 -27.21
N GLN A 194 0.01 -21.13 -26.16
CA GLN A 194 -0.69 -20.90 -24.89
C GLN A 194 -0.24 -19.56 -24.26
N GLY A 195 -1.10 -18.53 -24.33
CA GLY A 195 -0.77 -17.15 -23.94
C GLY A 195 -1.04 -16.11 -25.03
N ASP A 196 -1.19 -16.54 -26.28
CA ASP A 196 -1.73 -15.72 -27.37
C ASP A 196 -3.25 -15.50 -27.16
N PRO A 197 -3.75 -14.25 -27.14
CA PRO A 197 -5.19 -13.98 -27.11
C PRO A 197 -6.00 -14.66 -28.23
N LEU A 198 -5.41 -14.92 -29.40
CA LEU A 198 -6.09 -15.57 -30.53
C LEU A 198 -6.12 -17.10 -30.42
N GLY A 199 -5.17 -17.70 -29.67
CA GLY A 199 -4.96 -19.14 -29.60
C GLY A 199 -6.20 -19.99 -29.25
N PRO A 200 -6.99 -19.65 -28.21
CA PRO A 200 -8.19 -20.40 -27.86
C PRO A 200 -9.26 -20.42 -28.96
N ALA A 201 -9.45 -19.30 -29.66
CA ALA A 201 -10.42 -19.22 -30.76
C ALA A 201 -9.96 -20.00 -32.00
N ALA A 202 -8.67 -19.91 -32.31
CA ALA A 202 -8.03 -20.68 -33.39
C ALA A 202 -8.05 -22.20 -33.12
N PHE A 203 -7.82 -22.64 -31.87
CA PHE A 203 -7.95 -24.04 -31.47
C PHE A 203 -9.38 -24.55 -31.61
N ALA A 204 -10.36 -23.80 -31.06
CA ALA A 204 -11.76 -24.16 -31.10
C ALA A 204 -12.28 -24.31 -32.55
N LEU A 205 -11.92 -23.38 -33.44
CA LEU A 205 -12.23 -23.47 -34.88
C LEU A 205 -11.62 -24.71 -35.55
N GLY A 206 -10.42 -25.12 -35.13
CA GLY A 206 -9.76 -26.32 -35.65
C GLY A 206 -10.49 -27.62 -35.30
N VAL A 207 -11.01 -27.73 -34.07
CA VAL A 207 -11.69 -28.95 -33.58
C VAL A 207 -13.21 -28.98 -33.77
N ASP A 208 -13.83 -27.86 -34.14
CA ASP A 208 -15.30 -27.71 -34.25
C ASP A 208 -15.97 -28.78 -35.13
N ALA A 209 -15.35 -29.15 -36.25
CA ALA A 209 -15.86 -30.20 -37.13
C ALA A 209 -15.90 -31.59 -36.46
N CYS A 210 -14.88 -31.91 -35.66
CA CYS A 210 -14.83 -33.15 -34.87
C CYS A 210 -15.83 -33.11 -33.71
N ALA A 211 -15.97 -31.95 -33.06
CA ALA A 211 -16.90 -31.76 -31.95
C ALA A 211 -18.38 -31.92 -32.40
N ARG A 212 -18.74 -31.44 -33.59
CA ARG A 212 -20.10 -31.60 -34.17
C ARG A 212 -20.43 -32.99 -34.69
N ALA A 213 -19.43 -33.83 -34.97
CA ALA A 213 -19.65 -35.18 -35.50
C ALA A 213 -20.15 -36.18 -34.44
N ILE A 214 -20.06 -35.83 -33.16
CA ILE A 214 -20.52 -36.61 -32.02
C ILE A 214 -22.06 -36.56 -31.94
N ARG A 215 -22.70 -37.73 -31.85
CA ARG A 215 -24.17 -37.93 -31.83
C ARG A 215 -24.74 -38.13 -30.43
N SER A 216 -23.87 -38.36 -29.45
CA SER A 216 -24.20 -38.53 -28.02
C SER A 216 -25.13 -37.40 -27.54
N PRO A 217 -26.29 -37.71 -26.91
CA PRO A 217 -27.30 -36.72 -26.53
C PRO A 217 -26.80 -35.55 -25.68
N LEU A 218 -25.75 -35.78 -24.89
CA LEU A 218 -24.97 -34.72 -24.25
C LEU A 218 -23.59 -34.64 -24.92
N ASN A 219 -23.26 -33.47 -25.47
CA ASN A 219 -21.99 -33.20 -26.14
C ASN A 219 -21.51 -31.78 -25.81
N VAL A 220 -20.52 -31.66 -24.92
CA VAL A 220 -20.07 -30.39 -24.35
C VAL A 220 -18.55 -30.26 -24.41
N TRP A 221 -18.08 -29.20 -25.05
CA TRP A 221 -16.66 -28.86 -25.18
C TRP A 221 -16.37 -27.50 -24.56
N TYR A 222 -15.25 -27.40 -23.85
CA TYR A 222 -14.69 -26.15 -23.36
C TYR A 222 -13.20 -26.07 -23.75
N LEU A 223 -12.95 -25.54 -24.95
CA LEU A 223 -11.64 -25.60 -25.62
C LEU A 223 -11.21 -27.06 -25.87
N ASP A 224 -10.20 -27.55 -25.14
CA ASP A 224 -9.70 -28.93 -25.18
C ASP A 224 -10.33 -29.87 -24.13
N ASP A 225 -10.97 -29.33 -23.08
CA ASP A 225 -11.75 -30.12 -22.12
C ASP A 225 -13.10 -30.54 -22.76
N ALA A 226 -13.25 -31.83 -23.12
CA ALA A 226 -14.49 -32.35 -23.71
C ALA A 226 -15.20 -33.36 -22.79
N THR A 227 -16.53 -33.39 -22.85
CA THR A 227 -17.38 -34.32 -22.08
C THR A 227 -18.60 -34.71 -22.90
N ILE A 228 -18.79 -36.02 -23.07
CA ILE A 228 -19.91 -36.61 -23.80
C ILE A 228 -20.67 -37.59 -22.91
N ALA A 229 -21.99 -37.71 -23.08
CA ALA A 229 -22.78 -38.72 -22.40
C ALA A 229 -23.99 -39.19 -23.21
N GLY A 230 -24.36 -40.45 -22.99
CA GLY A 230 -25.38 -41.15 -23.76
C GLY A 230 -25.34 -42.67 -23.53
N PRO A 231 -26.14 -43.46 -24.26
CA PRO A 231 -26.04 -44.91 -24.28
C PRO A 231 -24.62 -45.38 -24.60
N ALA A 232 -24.15 -46.43 -23.92
CA ALA A 232 -22.76 -46.88 -23.98
C ALA A 232 -22.24 -47.17 -25.40
N ASP A 233 -23.10 -47.73 -26.26
CA ASP A 233 -22.85 -48.05 -27.67
C ASP A 233 -22.70 -46.80 -28.55
N VAL A 234 -23.57 -45.80 -28.37
CA VAL A 234 -23.48 -44.51 -29.07
C VAL A 234 -22.18 -43.79 -28.69
N VAL A 235 -21.86 -43.74 -27.40
CA VAL A 235 -20.64 -43.11 -26.88
C VAL A 235 -19.38 -43.86 -27.39
N GLN A 236 -19.40 -45.19 -27.44
CA GLN A 236 -18.29 -45.99 -27.98
C GLN A 236 -18.05 -45.69 -29.49
N SER A 237 -19.13 -45.64 -30.28
CA SER A 237 -19.07 -45.34 -31.71
C SER A 237 -18.58 -43.91 -31.99
N ASP A 238 -19.01 -42.95 -31.17
CA ASP A 238 -18.54 -41.56 -31.23
C ASP A 238 -17.06 -41.45 -30.85
N LEU A 239 -16.59 -42.13 -29.80
CA LEU A 239 -15.17 -42.14 -29.40
C LEU A 239 -14.27 -42.72 -30.49
N HIS A 240 -14.68 -43.82 -31.13
CA HIS A 240 -13.92 -44.43 -32.22
C HIS A 240 -13.77 -43.45 -33.41
N SER A 241 -14.88 -42.80 -33.77
CA SER A 241 -14.92 -41.80 -34.84
C SER A 241 -14.07 -40.57 -34.51
N LEU A 242 -14.15 -40.09 -33.26
CA LEU A 242 -13.41 -38.93 -32.77
C LEU A 242 -11.90 -39.18 -32.70
N ALA A 243 -11.47 -40.38 -32.28
CA ALA A 243 -10.05 -40.74 -32.21
C ALA A 243 -9.38 -40.64 -33.60
N LYS A 244 -10.07 -41.14 -34.64
CA LYS A 244 -9.62 -41.00 -36.03
C LYS A 244 -9.59 -39.53 -36.46
N ALA A 245 -10.71 -38.81 -36.28
CA ALA A 245 -10.84 -37.43 -36.75
C ALA A 245 -9.81 -36.48 -36.09
N LEU A 246 -9.54 -36.64 -34.79
CA LEU A 246 -8.50 -35.88 -34.09
C LEU A 246 -7.09 -36.20 -34.62
N THR A 247 -6.81 -37.45 -34.97
CA THR A 247 -5.52 -37.86 -35.55
C THR A 247 -5.23 -37.14 -36.86
N GLU A 248 -6.25 -36.92 -37.70
CA GLU A 248 -6.13 -36.15 -38.95
C GLU A 248 -5.73 -34.68 -38.69
N LEU A 249 -6.15 -34.10 -37.55
CA LEU A 249 -5.74 -32.76 -37.08
C LEU A 249 -4.37 -32.74 -36.38
N GLY A 250 -3.65 -33.86 -36.27
CA GLY A 250 -2.41 -33.98 -35.49
C GLY A 250 -2.63 -34.02 -33.97
N LEU A 251 -3.86 -34.28 -33.52
CA LEU A 251 -4.22 -34.44 -32.12
C LEU A 251 -4.33 -35.93 -31.76
N GLN A 252 -4.06 -36.26 -30.50
CA GLN A 252 -4.17 -37.63 -29.98
C GLN A 252 -4.96 -37.61 -28.67
N LEU A 253 -5.88 -38.56 -28.52
CA LEU A 253 -6.52 -38.83 -27.22
C LEU A 253 -5.47 -39.32 -26.22
N ASN A 254 -5.75 -39.13 -24.94
CA ASN A 254 -4.87 -39.53 -23.85
C ASN A 254 -5.60 -40.51 -22.92
N PRO A 255 -5.67 -41.82 -23.26
CA PRO A 255 -6.54 -42.78 -22.58
C PRO A 255 -6.38 -42.78 -21.05
N ALA A 256 -5.13 -42.75 -20.56
CA ALA A 256 -4.78 -42.70 -19.12
C ALA A 256 -5.16 -41.39 -18.40
N LYS A 257 -5.72 -40.38 -19.08
CA LYS A 257 -6.33 -39.18 -18.50
C LYS A 257 -7.79 -38.96 -18.91
N CYS A 258 -8.35 -39.83 -19.75
CA CYS A 258 -9.79 -39.91 -19.93
C CYS A 258 -10.42 -40.58 -18.70
N GLU A 259 -11.64 -40.16 -18.36
CA GLU A 259 -12.39 -40.70 -17.22
C GLU A 259 -13.78 -41.15 -17.70
N VAL A 260 -14.25 -42.32 -17.23
CA VAL A 260 -15.61 -42.83 -17.52
C VAL A 260 -16.39 -43.04 -16.23
N ALA A 261 -17.67 -42.68 -16.23
CA ALA A 261 -18.62 -42.97 -15.17
C ALA A 261 -19.93 -43.53 -15.74
N ILE A 262 -20.44 -44.61 -15.15
CA ILE A 262 -21.80 -45.10 -15.42
C ILE A 262 -22.81 -44.18 -14.73
N ILE A 263 -23.81 -43.70 -15.46
CA ILE A 263 -24.89 -42.85 -14.93
C ILE A 263 -25.96 -43.71 -14.27
N ASP A 264 -26.49 -44.70 -14.99
CA ASP A 264 -27.70 -45.42 -14.58
C ASP A 264 -27.45 -46.56 -13.57
N ALA A 265 -28.48 -46.88 -12.79
CA ALA A 265 -28.50 -47.96 -11.80
C ALA A 265 -28.69 -49.34 -12.45
N ALA A 266 -27.76 -49.74 -13.32
CA ALA A 266 -27.79 -51.01 -14.05
C ALA A 266 -27.15 -52.19 -13.26
N PRO A 267 -27.53 -53.45 -13.54
CA PRO A 267 -26.88 -54.64 -12.98
C PRO A 267 -25.39 -54.70 -13.30
N GLN A 268 -24.57 -55.28 -12.41
CA GLN A 268 -23.10 -55.26 -12.54
C GLN A 268 -22.59 -55.84 -13.87
N LEU A 269 -23.25 -56.86 -14.43
CA LEU A 269 -22.89 -57.42 -15.74
C LEU A 269 -23.03 -56.40 -16.87
N ALA A 270 -24.13 -55.63 -16.89
CA ALA A 270 -24.36 -54.56 -17.86
C ALA A 270 -23.43 -53.36 -17.64
N ARG A 271 -23.10 -53.05 -16.37
CA ARG A 271 -22.08 -52.04 -16.03
C ARG A 271 -20.72 -52.42 -16.60
N ASN A 272 -20.24 -53.64 -16.35
CA ASN A 272 -18.97 -54.14 -16.86
C ASN A 272 -18.94 -54.08 -18.39
N ALA A 273 -19.96 -54.64 -19.06
CA ALA A 273 -20.06 -54.64 -20.52
C ALA A 273 -20.01 -53.22 -21.12
N ALA A 274 -20.63 -52.23 -20.47
CA ALA A 274 -20.57 -50.83 -20.89
C ALA A 274 -19.17 -50.22 -20.72
N VAL A 275 -18.48 -50.44 -19.60
CA VAL A 275 -17.10 -49.94 -19.41
C VAL A 275 -16.12 -50.64 -20.36
N ASP A 276 -16.26 -51.95 -20.55
CA ASP A 276 -15.37 -52.74 -21.41
C ASP A 276 -15.58 -52.41 -22.90
N SER A 277 -16.81 -52.05 -23.29
CA SER A 277 -17.10 -51.44 -24.59
C SER A 277 -16.32 -50.14 -24.78
N ILE A 278 -16.29 -49.23 -23.80
CA ILE A 278 -15.48 -48.00 -23.87
C ILE A 278 -13.97 -48.31 -23.87
N ARG A 279 -13.50 -49.30 -23.08
CA ARG A 279 -12.10 -49.76 -23.08
C ARG A 279 -11.64 -50.32 -24.43
N SER A 280 -12.54 -50.84 -25.27
CA SER A 280 -12.20 -51.27 -26.64
C SER A 280 -11.66 -50.14 -27.53
N VAL A 281 -11.95 -48.88 -27.18
CA VAL A 281 -11.45 -47.67 -27.87
C VAL A 281 -10.39 -46.94 -27.03
N LEU A 282 -10.52 -46.96 -25.70
CA LEU A 282 -9.61 -46.29 -24.75
C LEU A 282 -9.11 -47.28 -23.67
N PRO A 283 -8.10 -48.12 -23.95
CA PRO A 283 -7.72 -49.23 -23.06
C PRO A 283 -7.30 -48.84 -21.64
N GLU A 284 -6.65 -47.68 -21.48
CA GLU A 284 -6.18 -47.19 -20.16
C GLU A 284 -7.18 -46.25 -19.48
N ILE A 285 -8.44 -46.18 -19.92
CA ILE A 285 -9.43 -45.24 -19.35
C ILE A 285 -9.72 -45.55 -17.88
N THR A 286 -9.70 -44.50 -17.05
CA THR A 286 -9.99 -44.62 -15.62
C THR A 286 -11.50 -44.62 -15.39
N GLU A 287 -12.04 -45.71 -14.85
CA GLU A 287 -13.41 -45.71 -14.31
C GLU A 287 -13.42 -44.94 -12.99
N ILE A 288 -14.31 -43.94 -12.87
CA ILE A 288 -14.48 -43.15 -11.65
C ILE A 288 -15.91 -43.30 -11.10
N PRO A 289 -16.10 -43.38 -9.78
CA PRO A 289 -17.43 -43.38 -9.18
C PRO A 289 -18.20 -42.11 -9.55
N LEU A 290 -19.44 -42.25 -10.05
CA LEU A 290 -20.27 -41.11 -10.47
C LEU A 290 -20.41 -40.03 -9.37
N HIS A 291 -20.47 -40.46 -8.11
CA HIS A 291 -20.58 -39.59 -6.94
C HIS A 291 -19.33 -38.75 -6.65
N SER A 292 -18.16 -39.10 -7.22
CA SER A 292 -16.89 -38.35 -7.09
C SER A 292 -16.60 -37.41 -8.26
N VAL A 293 -17.46 -37.37 -9.29
CA VAL A 293 -17.17 -36.62 -10.52
C VAL A 293 -17.14 -35.11 -10.30
N THR A 294 -16.08 -34.48 -10.83
CA THR A 294 -16.01 -33.03 -11.04
C THR A 294 -15.85 -32.69 -12.52
N LEU A 295 -16.47 -31.60 -12.96
CA LEU A 295 -16.36 -31.03 -14.31
C LEU A 295 -15.98 -29.55 -14.20
N LEU A 296 -14.96 -29.11 -14.95
CA LEU A 296 -14.43 -27.75 -14.93
C LEU A 296 -14.17 -27.21 -13.50
N GLY A 297 -13.77 -28.09 -12.57
CA GLY A 297 -13.50 -27.75 -11.16
C GLY A 297 -14.73 -27.68 -10.24
N ALA A 298 -15.92 -28.05 -10.70
CA ALA A 298 -17.15 -28.09 -9.91
C ALA A 298 -17.64 -29.54 -9.69
N PRO A 299 -18.10 -29.92 -8.47
CA PRO A 299 -18.71 -31.23 -8.22
C PRO A 299 -20.08 -31.34 -8.90
N LEU A 300 -20.37 -32.50 -9.51
CA LEU A 300 -21.66 -32.73 -10.15
C LEU A 300 -22.73 -33.19 -9.16
N LEU A 301 -22.41 -34.16 -8.29
CA LEU A 301 -23.34 -34.79 -7.35
C LEU A 301 -23.10 -34.45 -5.87
N ASP A 302 -24.15 -34.62 -5.06
CA ASP A 302 -24.23 -34.15 -3.67
C ASP A 302 -23.13 -34.69 -2.75
N ALA A 303 -22.72 -35.96 -2.93
CA ALA A 303 -21.67 -36.59 -2.12
C ALA A 303 -20.32 -35.85 -2.17
N SER A 304 -20.01 -35.18 -3.29
CA SER A 304 -18.77 -34.42 -3.46
C SER A 304 -18.86 -32.97 -2.98
N LEU A 305 -20.05 -32.46 -2.62
CA LEU A 305 -20.21 -31.07 -2.18
C LEU A 305 -19.43 -30.79 -0.89
N THR A 306 -19.48 -31.71 0.08
CA THR A 306 -18.77 -31.57 1.36
C THR A 306 -17.25 -31.55 1.16
N ALA A 307 -16.72 -32.43 0.30
CA ALA A 307 -15.28 -32.44 -0.02
C ALA A 307 -14.84 -31.13 -0.72
N ALA A 308 -15.63 -30.64 -1.67
CA ALA A 308 -15.36 -29.37 -2.35
C ALA A 308 -15.45 -28.16 -1.40
N ALA A 309 -16.43 -28.14 -0.48
CA ALA A 309 -16.58 -27.10 0.53
C ALA A 309 -15.46 -27.13 1.58
N ASN A 310 -14.99 -28.31 2.00
CA ASN A 310 -13.86 -28.46 2.91
C ASN A 310 -12.53 -28.02 2.26
N GLY A 311 -12.29 -28.39 0.99
CA GLY A 311 -11.13 -27.89 0.24
C GLY A 311 -11.17 -26.37 -0.01
N ALA A 312 -12.38 -25.80 -0.13
CA ALA A 312 -12.60 -24.35 -0.11
C ALA A 312 -12.25 -23.75 1.25
N ALA A 313 -12.72 -24.32 2.37
CA ALA A 313 -12.39 -23.86 3.72
C ALA A 313 -10.89 -23.92 4.01
N GLU A 314 -10.20 -24.98 3.59
CA GLU A 314 -8.73 -25.11 3.70
C GLU A 314 -8.00 -24.03 2.88
N LEU A 315 -8.54 -23.63 1.72
CA LEU A 315 -8.01 -22.48 0.96
C LEU A 315 -8.27 -21.15 1.67
N ILE A 316 -9.46 -20.93 2.25
CA ILE A 316 -9.79 -19.68 2.94
C ILE A 316 -8.98 -19.55 4.23
N GLY A 317 -8.89 -20.60 5.06
CA GLY A 317 -8.08 -20.62 6.28
C GLY A 317 -6.61 -20.23 6.01
N ARG A 318 -5.99 -20.80 4.96
CA ARG A 318 -4.61 -20.42 4.56
C ARG A 318 -4.48 -18.97 4.06
N LEU A 319 -5.55 -18.33 3.60
CA LEU A 319 -5.55 -16.90 3.31
C LEU A 319 -5.73 -16.09 4.59
N CYS A 320 -6.70 -16.46 5.43
CA CYS A 320 -6.97 -15.88 6.74
C CYS A 320 -5.70 -15.78 7.61
N THR A 321 -4.99 -16.89 7.84
CA THR A 321 -3.71 -16.91 8.60
C THR A 321 -2.63 -16.00 8.00
N ARG A 322 -2.67 -15.71 6.70
CA ARG A 322 -1.71 -14.79 6.05
C ARG A 322 -2.12 -13.32 6.15
N LEU A 323 -3.41 -13.03 6.37
CA LEU A 323 -3.90 -11.65 6.51
C LEU A 323 -3.64 -11.07 7.90
N THR A 324 -3.56 -11.90 8.94
CA THR A 324 -3.17 -11.47 10.30
C THR A 324 -1.69 -11.08 10.41
N HIS A 325 -0.87 -11.37 9.39
CA HIS A 325 0.51 -10.88 9.26
C HIS A 325 0.63 -9.52 8.53
N LEU A 326 -0.49 -8.91 8.14
CA LEU A 326 -0.53 -7.59 7.49
C LEU A 326 -1.02 -6.52 8.48
N ASP A 327 -0.76 -5.24 8.20
CA ASP A 327 -1.35 -4.17 8.99
C ASP A 327 -2.89 -4.22 8.93
N ARG A 328 -3.56 -3.78 10.02
CA ARG A 328 -5.02 -3.93 10.17
C ARG A 328 -5.84 -3.39 9.00
N HIS A 329 -5.39 -2.33 8.32
CA HIS A 329 -6.15 -1.77 7.20
C HIS A 329 -5.96 -2.59 5.91
N THR A 330 -4.72 -3.01 5.62
CA THR A 330 -4.40 -3.88 4.49
C THR A 330 -5.00 -5.28 4.65
N GLY A 331 -4.93 -5.86 5.86
CA GLY A 331 -5.58 -7.13 6.20
C GLY A 331 -7.09 -7.07 5.99
N LEU A 332 -7.76 -6.05 6.54
CA LEU A 332 -9.21 -5.86 6.38
C LEU A 332 -9.61 -5.67 4.91
N PHE A 333 -8.85 -4.88 4.15
CA PHE A 333 -9.10 -4.68 2.72
C PHE A 333 -9.03 -5.99 1.95
N PHE A 334 -8.01 -6.84 2.16
CA PHE A 334 -7.93 -8.13 1.49
C PHE A 334 -8.94 -9.16 2.01
N LEU A 335 -9.35 -9.12 3.28
CA LEU A 335 -10.41 -9.99 3.80
C LEU A 335 -11.74 -9.73 3.07
N VAL A 336 -12.11 -8.46 2.93
CA VAL A 336 -13.33 -8.00 2.26
C VAL A 336 -13.29 -8.22 0.75
N HIS A 337 -12.22 -7.77 0.07
CA HIS A 337 -12.19 -7.70 -1.40
C HIS A 337 -11.56 -8.92 -2.09
N TYR A 338 -10.93 -9.83 -1.35
CA TYR A 338 -10.15 -10.92 -1.95
C TYR A 338 -10.29 -12.30 -1.28
N ALA A 339 -10.29 -12.41 0.05
CA ALA A 339 -10.12 -13.71 0.72
C ALA A 339 -11.44 -14.43 1.11
N SER A 340 -12.53 -13.68 1.31
CA SER A 340 -13.87 -14.22 1.62
C SER A 340 -14.60 -14.72 0.36
N ALA A 341 -15.90 -14.48 0.23
CA ALA A 341 -16.75 -14.93 -0.88
C ALA A 341 -16.16 -14.78 -2.31
N PRO A 342 -15.37 -13.73 -2.67
CA PRO A 342 -14.72 -13.64 -3.99
C PRO A 342 -13.87 -14.85 -4.39
N ARG A 343 -13.34 -15.63 -3.43
CA ARG A 343 -12.58 -16.87 -3.71
C ARG A 343 -13.45 -18.06 -4.08
N LEU A 344 -14.67 -18.12 -3.55
CA LEU A 344 -15.60 -19.24 -3.71
C LEU A 344 -16.70 -18.95 -4.74
N GLN A 345 -16.73 -17.73 -5.28
CA GLN A 345 -17.77 -17.23 -6.17
C GLN A 345 -18.09 -18.14 -7.37
N TYR A 346 -17.10 -18.80 -7.97
CA TYR A 346 -17.36 -19.77 -9.04
C TYR A 346 -18.06 -21.03 -8.50
N LEU A 347 -17.51 -21.64 -7.45
CA LEU A 347 -18.04 -22.87 -6.87
C LEU A 347 -19.48 -22.70 -6.34
N LEU A 348 -19.78 -21.56 -5.70
CA LEU A 348 -21.11 -21.18 -5.23
C LEU A 348 -22.12 -20.99 -6.38
N ARG A 349 -21.66 -20.71 -7.61
CA ARG A 349 -22.51 -20.56 -8.80
C ARG A 349 -22.67 -21.88 -9.56
N SER A 350 -21.62 -22.69 -9.62
CA SER A 350 -21.60 -23.94 -10.41
C SER A 350 -22.13 -25.16 -9.65
N ALA A 351 -22.17 -25.14 -8.32
CA ALA A 351 -22.59 -26.27 -7.48
C ALA A 351 -23.60 -25.87 -6.38
N PRO A 352 -24.56 -26.73 -6.02
CA PRO A 352 -25.61 -26.44 -5.03
C PRO A 352 -25.10 -26.51 -3.58
N LEU A 353 -24.07 -25.72 -3.24
CA LEU A 353 -23.43 -25.74 -1.91
C LEU A 353 -24.35 -25.37 -0.75
N TYR A 354 -25.52 -24.78 -1.01
CA TYR A 354 -26.55 -24.53 0.01
C TYR A 354 -27.06 -25.81 0.70
N LYS A 355 -26.79 -26.99 0.14
CA LYS A 355 -27.04 -28.30 0.76
C LYS A 355 -26.05 -28.65 1.89
N VAL A 356 -24.84 -28.08 1.88
CA VAL A 356 -23.74 -28.41 2.82
C VAL A 356 -23.46 -27.29 3.82
N VAL A 357 -24.52 -26.79 4.45
CA VAL A 357 -24.50 -25.67 5.40
C VAL A 357 -23.37 -25.72 6.45
N PRO A 358 -23.06 -26.86 7.11
CA PRO A 358 -21.99 -26.90 8.13
C PRO A 358 -20.61 -26.50 7.58
N ALA A 359 -20.29 -26.88 6.34
CA ALA A 359 -19.02 -26.53 5.71
C ALA A 359 -18.98 -25.06 5.24
N LEU A 360 -20.13 -24.46 4.93
CA LEU A 360 -20.23 -23.01 4.67
C LEU A 360 -20.08 -22.20 5.97
N LYS A 361 -20.66 -22.67 7.08
CA LYS A 361 -20.50 -22.04 8.41
C LYS A 361 -19.05 -22.03 8.86
N LEU A 362 -18.31 -23.13 8.69
CA LEU A 362 -16.87 -23.17 8.97
C LEU A 362 -16.07 -22.10 8.19
N VAL A 363 -16.44 -21.80 6.94
CA VAL A 363 -15.81 -20.70 6.17
C VAL A 363 -16.15 -19.33 6.77
N ASP A 364 -17.42 -19.12 7.13
CA ASP A 364 -17.88 -17.86 7.70
C ASP A 364 -17.34 -17.63 9.12
N GLU A 365 -17.15 -18.68 9.91
CA GLU A 365 -16.48 -18.70 11.21
C GLU A 365 -15.00 -18.32 11.07
N LEU A 366 -14.23 -19.00 10.19
CA LEU A 366 -12.82 -18.64 9.91
C LEU A 366 -12.66 -17.19 9.45
N VAL A 367 -13.61 -16.67 8.66
CA VAL A 367 -13.62 -15.27 8.21
C VAL A 367 -14.00 -14.31 9.33
N ARG A 368 -14.90 -14.69 10.24
CA ARG A 368 -15.31 -13.92 11.42
C ARG A 368 -14.19 -13.84 12.47
N GLU A 369 -13.53 -14.94 12.78
CA GLU A 369 -12.36 -14.99 13.68
C GLU A 369 -11.25 -14.07 13.14
N THR A 370 -10.92 -14.21 11.85
CA THR A 370 -9.93 -13.36 11.19
C THR A 370 -10.32 -11.89 11.18
N LEU A 371 -11.62 -11.57 11.10
CA LEU A 371 -12.11 -10.19 11.22
C LEU A 371 -11.94 -9.65 12.64
N VAL A 372 -12.14 -10.47 13.69
CA VAL A 372 -11.88 -10.10 15.09
C VAL A 372 -10.38 -9.85 15.28
N ASP A 373 -9.51 -10.78 14.86
CA ASP A 373 -8.04 -10.65 14.96
C ASP A 373 -7.51 -9.39 14.27
N ILE A 374 -7.91 -9.19 13.00
CA ILE A 374 -7.44 -8.05 12.18
C ILE A 374 -7.96 -6.72 12.70
N THR A 375 -9.15 -6.66 13.29
CA THR A 375 -9.74 -5.38 13.72
C THR A 375 -9.53 -5.08 15.20
N ASN A 376 -9.27 -6.09 16.03
CA ASN A 376 -9.33 -6.04 17.49
C ASN A 376 -10.67 -5.47 17.99
N VAL A 377 -11.77 -5.98 17.43
CA VAL A 377 -13.15 -5.67 17.82
C VAL A 377 -13.86 -6.99 18.09
N ASN A 378 -14.50 -7.13 19.26
CA ASN A 378 -15.31 -8.30 19.57
C ASN A 378 -16.60 -8.28 18.73
N ILE A 379 -16.82 -9.32 17.91
CA ILE A 379 -17.97 -9.45 17.02
C ILE A 379 -18.81 -10.65 17.48
N ASN A 380 -19.81 -10.35 18.32
CA ASN A 380 -20.90 -11.28 18.66
C ASN A 380 -21.84 -11.50 17.47
N ASP A 381 -22.83 -12.39 17.61
CA ASP A 381 -23.69 -12.80 16.48
C ASP A 381 -24.54 -11.64 15.93
N GLN A 382 -25.02 -10.74 16.79
CA GLN A 382 -25.77 -9.55 16.37
C GLN A 382 -24.89 -8.56 15.57
N LEU A 383 -23.62 -8.44 15.95
CA LEU A 383 -22.64 -7.64 15.22
C LEU A 383 -22.20 -8.33 13.92
N TRP A 384 -22.15 -9.66 13.89
CA TRP A 384 -21.87 -10.46 12.70
C TRP A 384 -22.97 -10.33 11.65
N GLU A 385 -24.25 -10.39 12.05
CA GLU A 385 -25.39 -10.16 11.16
C GLU A 385 -25.33 -8.80 10.45
N GLN A 386 -24.76 -7.76 11.07
CA GLN A 386 -24.45 -6.53 10.35
C GLN A 386 -23.15 -6.63 9.54
N ALA A 387 -22.05 -7.12 10.13
CA ALA A 387 -20.74 -7.19 9.49
C ALA A 387 -20.80 -7.88 8.12
N LYS A 388 -21.58 -8.96 8.04
CA LYS A 388 -21.78 -9.75 6.83
C LYS A 388 -22.60 -9.04 5.74
N LEU A 389 -23.29 -7.92 6.02
CA LEU A 389 -24.10 -7.23 5.01
C LEU A 389 -23.25 -6.53 3.92
N PRO A 390 -23.80 -6.34 2.71
CA PRO A 390 -23.20 -5.45 1.71
C PRO A 390 -22.96 -4.03 2.25
N PHE A 391 -21.92 -3.34 1.79
CA PHE A 391 -21.62 -1.95 2.16
C PHE A 391 -22.84 -1.01 2.12
N ARG A 392 -23.65 -1.16 1.05
CA ARG A 392 -24.89 -0.42 0.74
C ARG A 392 -26.07 -0.68 1.71
N LEU A 393 -25.93 -1.60 2.66
CA LEU A 393 -26.92 -1.98 3.66
C LEU A 393 -26.33 -1.93 5.09
N GLY A 394 -25.30 -1.12 5.31
CA GLY A 394 -24.74 -0.89 6.66
C GLY A 394 -23.59 -1.82 7.08
N GLY A 395 -23.33 -2.91 6.35
CA GLY A 395 -22.29 -3.87 6.71
C GLY A 395 -20.87 -3.49 6.35
N LEU A 396 -19.94 -4.43 6.58
CA LEU A 396 -18.53 -4.31 6.24
C LEU A 396 -18.18 -4.91 4.87
N GLY A 397 -19.16 -5.50 4.15
CA GLY A 397 -18.94 -6.13 2.86
C GLY A 397 -18.34 -7.54 2.93
N VAL A 398 -18.09 -8.07 4.13
CA VAL A 398 -17.60 -9.43 4.40
C VAL A 398 -18.75 -10.43 4.18
N ARG A 399 -19.24 -10.59 2.95
CA ARG A 399 -20.43 -11.41 2.69
C ARG A 399 -20.21 -12.86 3.14
N SER A 400 -21.16 -13.34 3.94
CA SER A 400 -21.28 -14.75 4.31
C SER A 400 -21.44 -15.61 3.07
N VAL A 401 -20.77 -16.77 3.04
CA VAL A 401 -20.91 -17.75 1.96
C VAL A 401 -22.15 -18.64 2.14
N GLU A 402 -22.65 -18.81 3.38
CA GLU A 402 -23.99 -19.36 3.65
C GLU A 402 -25.09 -18.48 3.03
N ASP A 403 -25.12 -17.19 3.37
CA ASP A 403 -26.09 -16.21 2.82
C ASP A 403 -26.08 -16.18 1.28
N LEU A 404 -24.91 -16.36 0.67
CA LEU A 404 -24.70 -16.21 -0.78
C LEU A 404 -24.96 -17.47 -1.60
N ALA A 405 -24.93 -18.66 -1.01
CA ALA A 405 -24.99 -19.92 -1.76
C ALA A 405 -26.25 -20.04 -2.65
N LEU A 406 -27.42 -19.67 -2.11
CA LEU A 406 -28.67 -19.67 -2.87
C LEU A 406 -28.70 -18.56 -3.96
N PRO A 407 -28.46 -17.26 -3.66
CA PRO A 407 -28.30 -16.22 -4.69
C PRO A 407 -27.33 -16.56 -5.83
N CYS A 408 -26.20 -17.20 -5.51
CA CYS A 408 -25.21 -17.60 -6.50
C CYS A 408 -25.73 -18.70 -7.42
N TYR A 409 -26.21 -19.82 -6.85
CA TYR A 409 -26.68 -20.98 -7.62
C TYR A 409 -27.92 -20.66 -8.45
N ILE A 410 -28.93 -20.00 -7.86
CA ILE A 410 -30.20 -19.67 -8.51
C ILE A 410 -29.98 -18.75 -9.71
N SER A 411 -29.20 -17.66 -9.54
CA SER A 411 -28.92 -16.73 -10.64
C SER A 411 -28.05 -17.32 -11.75
N SER A 412 -27.13 -18.22 -11.38
CA SER A 412 -26.30 -19.00 -12.31
C SER A 412 -27.16 -19.90 -13.21
N LEU A 413 -27.99 -20.75 -12.58
CA LEU A 413 -28.84 -21.68 -13.30
C LEU A 413 -29.90 -20.97 -14.15
N HIS A 414 -30.54 -19.90 -13.63
CA HIS A 414 -31.45 -19.04 -14.42
C HIS A 414 -30.78 -18.45 -15.67
N ALA A 415 -29.56 -17.94 -15.53
CA ALA A 415 -28.84 -17.31 -16.64
C ALA A 415 -28.34 -18.35 -17.67
N ALA A 416 -28.14 -19.59 -17.25
CA ALA A 416 -27.73 -20.69 -18.12
C ALA A 416 -28.89 -21.36 -18.90
N LEU A 417 -30.16 -21.20 -18.47
CA LEU A 417 -31.33 -21.87 -19.09
C LEU A 417 -31.39 -21.79 -20.63
N PRO A 418 -31.09 -20.65 -21.30
CA PRO A 418 -31.12 -20.60 -22.76
C PRO A 418 -30.07 -21.50 -23.41
N LEU A 419 -28.88 -21.65 -22.80
CA LEU A 419 -27.82 -22.53 -23.29
C LEU A 419 -28.15 -24.00 -23.01
N LEU A 420 -28.70 -24.34 -21.83
CA LEU A 420 -29.11 -25.71 -21.50
C LEU A 420 -30.10 -26.29 -22.54
N ARG A 421 -31.09 -25.48 -22.96
CA ARG A 421 -32.05 -25.86 -24.02
C ARG A 421 -31.41 -26.14 -25.37
N SER A 422 -30.28 -25.50 -25.67
CA SER A 422 -29.54 -25.73 -26.91
C SER A 422 -28.54 -26.89 -26.80
N ILE A 423 -27.89 -27.08 -25.64
CA ILE A 423 -26.88 -28.12 -25.41
C ILE A 423 -27.46 -29.54 -25.56
N SER A 424 -28.66 -29.77 -25.07
CA SER A 424 -29.36 -31.06 -25.20
C SER A 424 -30.86 -30.81 -25.31
N PRO A 425 -31.43 -30.76 -26.53
CA PRO A 425 -32.88 -30.66 -26.72
C PRO A 425 -33.60 -31.82 -26.03
N GLY A 426 -34.59 -31.51 -25.18
CA GLY A 426 -35.28 -32.49 -24.33
C GLY A 426 -34.72 -32.63 -22.90
N LEU A 427 -33.58 -31.99 -22.57
CA LEU A 427 -32.99 -32.01 -21.23
C LEU A 427 -33.87 -31.32 -20.16
N LEU A 428 -34.64 -30.31 -20.55
CA LEU A 428 -35.53 -29.59 -19.64
C LEU A 428 -36.97 -30.10 -19.78
N PRO A 429 -37.74 -30.17 -18.68
CA PRO A 429 -39.17 -30.50 -18.73
C PRO A 429 -39.96 -29.46 -19.52
N VAL A 430 -41.20 -29.80 -19.89
CA VAL A 430 -42.12 -28.95 -20.69
C VAL A 430 -42.35 -27.56 -20.10
N SER A 431 -42.24 -27.40 -18.78
CA SER A 431 -42.26 -26.10 -18.08
C SER A 431 -41.09 -25.16 -18.45
N GLY A 432 -40.04 -25.68 -19.09
CA GLY A 432 -38.81 -24.98 -19.42
C GLY A 432 -37.92 -24.63 -18.21
N VAL A 433 -38.24 -25.13 -17.02
CA VAL A 433 -37.55 -24.84 -15.74
C VAL A 433 -37.12 -26.16 -15.09
N PRO A 434 -35.81 -26.38 -14.85
CA PRO A 434 -35.34 -27.62 -14.24
C PRO A 434 -35.83 -27.76 -12.78
N PRO A 435 -36.12 -28.99 -12.30
CA PRO A 435 -36.58 -29.23 -10.93
C PRO A 435 -35.60 -28.68 -9.88
N THR A 436 -34.30 -28.81 -10.13
CA THR A 436 -33.23 -28.33 -9.23
C THR A 436 -33.31 -26.82 -8.98
N LEU A 437 -33.77 -26.04 -9.96
CA LEU A 437 -33.99 -24.60 -9.84
C LEU A 437 -35.23 -24.30 -9.00
N GLN A 438 -36.32 -25.06 -9.17
CA GLN A 438 -37.53 -24.91 -8.36
C GLN A 438 -37.25 -25.20 -6.88
N THR A 439 -36.52 -26.30 -6.58
CA THR A 439 -36.09 -26.63 -5.21
C THR A 439 -35.21 -25.53 -4.60
N ALA A 440 -34.28 -24.96 -5.38
CA ALA A 440 -33.42 -23.87 -4.90
C ALA A 440 -34.22 -22.58 -4.61
N ILE A 441 -35.20 -22.23 -5.44
CA ILE A 441 -36.07 -21.07 -5.22
C ILE A 441 -36.96 -21.28 -3.98
N HIS A 442 -37.57 -22.46 -3.82
CA HIS A 442 -38.33 -22.81 -2.61
C HIS A 442 -37.49 -22.65 -1.35
N ARG A 443 -36.27 -23.20 -1.36
CA ARG A 443 -35.32 -23.10 -0.25
C ARG A 443 -34.85 -21.66 0.02
N PHE A 444 -34.80 -20.79 -0.99
CA PHE A 444 -34.55 -19.36 -0.81
C PHE A 444 -35.71 -18.67 -0.05
N SER A 445 -36.96 -18.94 -0.43
CA SER A 445 -38.12 -18.38 0.26
C SER A 445 -38.20 -18.86 1.72
N GLU A 446 -37.98 -20.15 1.98
CA GLU A 446 -37.90 -20.74 3.33
C GLU A 446 -36.85 -20.04 4.21
N VAL A 447 -35.60 -19.91 3.72
CA VAL A 447 -34.47 -19.41 4.52
C VAL A 447 -34.53 -17.90 4.73
N THR A 448 -35.12 -17.16 3.79
CA THR A 448 -35.23 -15.69 3.89
C THR A 448 -36.51 -15.20 4.54
N GLY A 449 -37.54 -16.04 4.64
CA GLY A 449 -38.85 -15.66 5.14
C GLY A 449 -39.59 -14.67 4.23
N THR A 450 -39.28 -14.63 2.93
CA THR A 450 -40.01 -13.81 1.95
C THR A 450 -40.34 -14.58 0.68
N GLU A 451 -41.58 -14.41 0.21
CA GLU A 451 -42.05 -14.92 -1.08
C GLU A 451 -41.70 -13.96 -2.24
N GLN A 452 -41.11 -12.80 -1.94
CA GLN A 452 -40.70 -11.84 -2.98
C GLN A 452 -39.51 -12.39 -3.76
N LEU A 453 -39.71 -12.64 -5.05
CA LEU A 453 -38.67 -13.01 -6.00
C LEU A 453 -38.22 -11.78 -6.82
N PRO A 454 -36.99 -11.76 -7.37
CA PRO A 454 -36.59 -10.74 -8.33
C PRO A 454 -37.51 -10.71 -9.57
N PRO A 455 -37.74 -9.55 -10.19
CA PRO A 455 -38.38 -9.46 -11.50
C PRO A 455 -37.67 -10.36 -12.52
N ALA A 456 -38.40 -10.94 -13.48
CA ALA A 456 -37.84 -11.91 -14.44
C ALA A 456 -36.61 -11.38 -15.21
N SER A 457 -36.60 -10.09 -15.55
CA SER A 457 -35.46 -9.39 -16.18
C SER A 457 -34.20 -9.29 -15.31
N ALA A 458 -34.32 -9.58 -14.00
CA ALA A 458 -33.25 -9.58 -13.01
C ALA A 458 -33.03 -10.97 -12.36
N ALA A 459 -33.77 -12.02 -12.74
CA ALA A 459 -33.63 -13.37 -12.17
C ALA A 459 -32.23 -13.99 -12.40
N SER A 460 -31.57 -13.61 -13.50
CA SER A 460 -30.16 -13.93 -13.82
C SER A 460 -29.13 -13.11 -13.02
N SER A 461 -29.56 -12.11 -12.23
CA SER A 461 -28.68 -11.23 -11.47
C SER A 461 -28.54 -11.71 -10.02
N GLN A 462 -27.37 -12.28 -9.69
CA GLN A 462 -26.99 -12.66 -8.32
C GLN A 462 -27.22 -11.52 -7.31
N ARG A 463 -26.94 -10.28 -7.73
CA ARG A 463 -27.14 -9.08 -6.91
C ARG A 463 -28.62 -8.82 -6.61
N ALA A 464 -29.55 -9.21 -7.47
CA ALA A 464 -30.97 -9.03 -7.19
C ALA A 464 -31.42 -9.95 -6.03
N TRP A 465 -31.11 -11.25 -6.10
CA TRP A 465 -31.35 -12.21 -5.02
C TRP A 465 -30.65 -11.82 -3.71
N ASP A 466 -29.36 -11.46 -3.73
CA ASP A 466 -28.63 -10.93 -2.56
C ASP A 466 -29.24 -9.63 -2.00
N THR A 467 -29.89 -8.80 -2.83
CA THR A 467 -30.55 -7.58 -2.33
C THR A 467 -31.74 -7.92 -1.44
N LEU A 468 -32.49 -8.97 -1.75
CA LEU A 468 -33.69 -9.36 -1.01
C LEU A 468 -33.32 -9.97 0.34
N SER A 469 -32.45 -10.99 0.37
CA SER A 469 -32.02 -11.66 1.60
C SER A 469 -31.32 -10.68 2.56
N ALA A 470 -30.35 -9.90 2.06
CA ALA A 470 -29.65 -8.91 2.88
C ALA A 470 -30.55 -7.73 3.30
N THR A 471 -31.64 -7.45 2.58
CA THR A 471 -32.65 -6.45 2.99
C THR A 471 -33.49 -6.96 4.15
N ALA A 472 -33.97 -8.21 4.11
CA ALA A 472 -34.74 -8.79 5.21
C ALA A 472 -33.95 -8.78 6.53
N ILE A 473 -32.67 -9.14 6.49
CA ILE A 473 -31.76 -9.04 7.65
C ILE A 473 -31.64 -7.58 8.13
N ARG A 474 -31.30 -6.65 7.24
CA ARG A 474 -31.14 -5.22 7.55
C ARG A 474 -32.40 -4.60 8.16
N ASP A 475 -33.58 -4.92 7.65
CA ASP A 475 -34.85 -4.36 8.16
C ASP A 475 -35.26 -4.99 9.50
N LYS A 476 -34.99 -6.29 9.71
CA LYS A 476 -35.11 -6.92 11.04
C LYS A 476 -34.22 -6.22 12.08
N MET A 477 -33.00 -5.84 11.71
CA MET A 477 -32.11 -5.06 12.59
C MET A 477 -32.61 -3.63 12.83
N VAL A 478 -33.05 -2.92 11.78
CA VAL A 478 -33.52 -1.51 11.86
C VAL A 478 -34.83 -1.37 12.64
N ASN A 479 -35.69 -2.40 12.62
CA ASN A 479 -36.98 -2.41 13.32
C ASN A 479 -36.87 -2.88 14.79
N SER A 480 -35.82 -3.62 15.15
CA SER A 480 -35.54 -4.02 16.55
C SER A 480 -34.58 -3.06 17.28
N ALA A 481 -34.01 -2.07 16.57
CA ALA A 481 -33.04 -1.13 17.12
C ALA A 481 -33.68 0.00 17.95
N ASN A 482 -33.06 0.32 19.09
CA ASN A 482 -33.30 1.58 19.81
C ASN A 482 -32.87 2.80 18.94
N GLN A 483 -33.25 4.02 19.35
CA GLN A 483 -32.98 5.24 18.57
C GLN A 483 -31.50 5.41 18.17
N LEU A 484 -30.56 5.11 19.07
CA LEU A 484 -29.12 5.21 18.84
C LEU A 484 -28.63 4.23 17.77
N HIS A 485 -28.99 2.95 17.90
CA HIS A 485 -28.63 1.93 16.92
C HIS A 485 -29.38 2.10 15.60
N ARG A 486 -30.61 2.64 15.61
CA ARG A 486 -31.38 2.94 14.41
C ARG A 486 -30.72 4.07 13.60
N ALA A 487 -30.36 5.18 14.25
CA ALA A 487 -29.57 6.25 13.62
C ALA A 487 -28.28 5.68 13.01
N ARG A 488 -27.55 4.85 13.77
CA ARG A 488 -26.31 4.19 13.31
C ARG A 488 -26.54 3.31 12.06
N LEU A 489 -27.55 2.43 12.06
CA LEU A 489 -27.83 1.48 10.97
C LEU A 489 -28.33 2.18 9.69
N VAL A 490 -29.27 3.13 9.85
CA VAL A 490 -29.86 3.87 8.72
C VAL A 490 -28.83 4.83 8.11
N ALA A 491 -27.96 5.44 8.92
CA ALA A 491 -26.83 6.21 8.44
C ALA A 491 -25.76 5.34 7.76
N ALA A 492 -25.36 4.20 8.36
CA ALA A 492 -24.36 3.30 7.77
C ALA A 492 -24.78 2.68 6.42
N SER A 493 -26.08 2.65 6.15
CA SER A 493 -26.67 2.21 4.88
C SER A 493 -26.66 3.30 3.79
N GLN A 494 -26.33 4.55 4.10
CA GLN A 494 -26.28 5.62 3.11
C GLN A 494 -25.09 5.48 2.14
N PRO A 495 -25.24 5.95 0.88
CA PRO A 495 -24.16 5.96 -0.09
C PRO A 495 -22.86 6.56 0.43
N HIS A 496 -21.74 5.94 0.07
CA HIS A 496 -20.37 6.41 0.32
C HIS A 496 -19.91 6.48 1.80
N THR A 497 -20.77 6.22 2.79
CA THR A 497 -20.36 6.08 4.21
C THR A 497 -19.30 4.99 4.41
N ALA A 498 -19.41 3.91 3.62
CA ALA A 498 -18.47 2.79 3.56
C ALA A 498 -17.31 3.00 2.56
N ALA A 499 -17.08 4.21 2.02
CA ALA A 499 -16.05 4.41 1.00
C ALA A 499 -14.62 4.19 1.55
N TRP A 500 -14.39 4.41 2.86
CA TRP A 500 -13.11 4.05 3.50
C TRP A 500 -12.77 2.56 3.39
N LEU A 501 -13.75 1.65 3.51
CA LEU A 501 -13.56 0.20 3.31
C LEU A 501 -13.24 -0.18 1.86
N GLN A 502 -13.47 0.72 0.91
CA GLN A 502 -13.19 0.55 -0.52
C GLN A 502 -11.93 1.32 -0.96
N ALA A 503 -11.35 2.14 -0.08
CA ALA A 503 -10.11 2.84 -0.33
C ALA A 503 -8.93 1.86 -0.26
N VAL A 504 -8.11 1.79 -1.30
CA VAL A 504 -6.89 0.98 -1.27
C VAL A 504 -5.94 1.58 -0.20
N PRO A 505 -5.43 0.80 0.77
CA PRO A 505 -4.59 1.29 1.88
C PRO A 505 -3.21 1.81 1.44
N VAL A 506 -3.15 2.96 0.77
CA VAL A 506 -1.90 3.55 0.24
C VAL A 506 -1.44 4.74 1.12
N PRO A 507 -0.35 4.61 1.89
CA PRO A 507 0.12 5.67 2.79
C PRO A 507 0.50 6.96 2.04
N SER A 508 1.17 6.85 0.89
CA SER A 508 1.61 8.00 0.08
C SER A 508 0.47 8.81 -0.56
N LEU A 509 -0.76 8.27 -0.57
CA LEU A 509 -1.97 9.00 -1.00
C LEU A 509 -2.80 9.52 0.19
N GLY A 510 -2.38 9.26 1.43
CA GLY A 510 -3.13 9.57 2.65
C GLY A 510 -4.38 8.69 2.84
N LEU A 511 -4.47 7.55 2.15
CA LEU A 511 -5.59 6.60 2.21
C LEU A 511 -5.41 5.51 3.28
N HIS A 512 -4.22 5.37 3.84
CA HIS A 512 -3.96 4.41 4.92
C HIS A 512 -4.55 4.88 6.26
N LEU A 513 -5.03 3.94 7.06
CA LEU A 513 -5.52 4.13 8.43
C LEU A 513 -4.63 3.32 9.37
N ASP A 514 -4.14 3.95 10.44
CA ASP A 514 -3.43 3.24 11.50
C ASP A 514 -4.34 2.26 12.24
N GLU A 515 -3.72 1.31 12.93
CA GLU A 515 -4.37 0.20 13.62
C GLU A 515 -5.54 0.60 14.54
N GLU A 516 -5.36 1.65 15.33
CA GLU A 516 -6.40 2.14 16.23
C GLU A 516 -7.47 2.95 15.50
N SER A 517 -7.13 3.61 14.40
CA SER A 517 -8.13 4.17 13.48
C SER A 517 -9.01 3.08 12.87
N VAL A 518 -8.46 1.93 12.46
CA VAL A 518 -9.24 0.80 11.93
C VAL A 518 -10.15 0.21 13.00
N ARG A 519 -9.61 -0.08 14.19
CA ARG A 519 -10.37 -0.62 15.33
C ARG A 519 -11.57 0.26 15.68
N VAL A 520 -11.36 1.56 15.86
CA VAL A 520 -12.42 2.52 16.19
C VAL A 520 -13.40 2.69 15.02
N ALA A 521 -12.95 2.66 13.77
CA ALA A 521 -13.83 2.74 12.59
C ALA A 521 -14.79 1.56 12.48
N VAL A 522 -14.28 0.35 12.67
CA VAL A 522 -15.08 -0.90 12.66
C VAL A 522 -16.05 -0.91 13.82
N ALA A 523 -15.58 -0.62 15.04
CA ALA A 523 -16.43 -0.62 16.23
C ALA A 523 -17.55 0.43 16.15
N LEU A 524 -17.27 1.67 15.73
CA LEU A 524 -18.31 2.70 15.51
C LEU A 524 -19.30 2.32 14.40
N ARG A 525 -18.84 1.69 13.30
CA ARG A 525 -19.74 1.28 12.20
C ARG A 525 -20.66 0.12 12.62
N LEU A 526 -20.15 -0.85 13.37
CA LEU A 526 -20.94 -1.98 13.89
C LEU A 526 -21.76 -1.64 15.15
N GLY A 527 -21.38 -0.61 15.90
CA GLY A 527 -21.95 -0.32 17.23
C GLY A 527 -21.41 -1.23 18.33
N ALA A 528 -20.17 -1.71 18.17
CA ALA A 528 -19.46 -2.52 19.16
C ALA A 528 -18.78 -1.64 20.23
N THR A 529 -18.37 -2.25 21.34
CA THR A 529 -17.55 -1.60 22.37
C THR A 529 -16.25 -1.06 21.79
N VAL A 530 -16.05 0.26 21.90
CA VAL A 530 -14.88 1.00 21.41
C VAL A 530 -13.83 1.18 22.51
N CYS A 531 -14.28 1.35 23.75
CA CYS A 531 -13.45 1.57 24.93
C CYS A 531 -14.16 1.13 26.22
N GLU A 532 -13.42 1.03 27.33
CA GLU A 532 -14.02 0.94 28.67
C GLU A 532 -14.71 2.26 29.06
N GLN A 533 -15.67 2.19 29.99
CA GLN A 533 -16.36 3.37 30.52
C GLN A 533 -15.38 4.22 31.36
N HIS A 534 -15.23 5.50 31.04
CA HIS A 534 -14.24 6.38 31.69
C HIS A 534 -14.67 7.85 31.72
N ARG A 535 -14.06 8.67 32.59
CA ARG A 535 -14.24 10.13 32.52
C ARG A 535 -13.34 10.72 31.43
N CYS A 536 -13.93 11.49 30.52
CA CYS A 536 -13.23 12.21 29.46
C CYS A 536 -12.23 13.21 30.06
N ARG A 537 -10.93 12.97 29.86
CA ARG A 537 -9.85 13.83 30.42
C ARG A 537 -9.89 15.29 29.95
N LEU A 538 -10.63 15.57 28.86
CA LEU A 538 -10.70 16.89 28.23
C LEU A 538 -11.77 17.78 28.90
N CYS A 539 -12.96 17.23 29.17
CA CYS A 539 -14.11 17.98 29.67
C CYS A 539 -14.80 17.41 30.93
N GLY A 540 -14.31 16.31 31.49
CA GLY A 540 -14.79 15.72 32.76
C GLY A 540 -16.09 14.91 32.69
N ARG A 541 -16.83 14.94 31.57
CA ARG A 541 -18.04 14.12 31.36
C ARG A 541 -17.69 12.62 31.29
N GLN A 542 -18.65 11.76 31.64
CA GLN A 542 -18.52 10.32 31.41
C GLN A 542 -18.52 10.01 29.91
N VAL A 543 -17.77 8.97 29.54
CA VAL A 543 -17.72 8.33 28.23
C VAL A 543 -18.23 6.90 28.43
N ASP A 544 -19.17 6.50 27.59
CA ASP A 544 -19.75 5.17 27.56
C ASP A 544 -18.84 4.17 26.82
N GLN A 545 -19.26 2.90 26.75
CA GLN A 545 -18.52 1.86 26.04
C GLN A 545 -18.49 2.07 24.51
N LEU A 546 -19.42 2.85 23.96
CA LEU A 546 -19.50 3.18 22.53
C LEU A 546 -18.61 4.38 22.14
N GLY A 547 -18.06 5.11 23.11
CA GLY A 547 -17.11 6.20 22.89
C GLY A 547 -17.70 7.45 22.22
N HIS A 548 -19.02 7.50 21.96
CA HIS A 548 -19.66 8.54 21.16
C HIS A 548 -19.41 9.95 21.70
N HIS A 549 -19.26 10.11 23.02
CA HIS A 549 -18.89 11.38 23.65
C HIS A 549 -17.69 12.09 22.98
N GLY A 550 -16.68 11.34 22.52
CA GLY A 550 -15.51 11.94 21.88
C GLY A 550 -15.83 12.72 20.61
N LEU A 551 -16.89 12.31 19.90
CA LEU A 551 -17.33 12.87 18.62
C LEU A 551 -17.95 14.27 18.77
N SER A 552 -18.69 14.51 19.86
CA SER A 552 -19.39 15.76 20.21
C SER A 552 -18.74 16.55 21.36
N CYS A 553 -17.66 16.05 21.97
CA CYS A 553 -16.96 16.74 23.05
C CYS A 553 -16.50 18.15 22.63
N VAL A 554 -16.92 19.19 23.38
CA VAL A 554 -16.61 20.60 23.08
C VAL A 554 -15.09 20.87 23.01
N LYS A 555 -14.30 20.13 23.79
CA LYS A 555 -12.83 20.18 23.83
C LYS A 555 -12.16 19.07 23.00
N SER A 556 -12.89 18.40 22.10
CA SER A 556 -12.38 17.24 21.33
C SER A 556 -11.17 17.60 20.47
N ALA A 557 -10.03 16.97 20.77
CA ALA A 557 -8.80 17.16 20.00
C ALA A 557 -8.89 16.62 18.55
N GLY A 558 -9.89 15.78 18.24
CA GLY A 558 -10.14 15.30 16.88
C GLY A 558 -10.97 16.26 16.01
N ARG A 559 -11.63 17.28 16.60
CA ARG A 559 -12.51 18.21 15.85
C ARG A 559 -11.74 19.06 14.85
N LEU A 560 -10.66 19.73 15.27
CA LEU A 560 -9.86 20.60 14.40
C LEU A 560 -9.11 19.83 13.30
N PRO A 561 -8.46 18.67 13.56
CA PRO A 561 -7.83 17.87 12.51
C PRO A 561 -8.83 17.30 11.48
N ARG A 562 -10.08 17.01 11.88
CA ARG A 562 -11.15 16.55 10.96
C ARG A 562 -11.59 17.69 10.04
N HIS A 563 -11.82 18.87 10.62
CA HIS A 563 -12.14 20.11 9.88
C HIS A 563 -11.08 20.46 8.83
N ALA A 564 -9.81 20.47 9.24
CA ALA A 564 -8.68 20.74 8.36
C ALA A 564 -8.55 19.70 7.23
N GLN A 565 -8.74 18.41 7.51
CA GLN A 565 -8.68 17.36 6.48
C GLN A 565 -9.84 17.43 5.48
N LEU A 566 -11.07 17.75 5.91
CA LEU A 566 -12.20 17.97 4.99
C LEU A 566 -11.90 19.12 4.02
N ASN A 567 -11.43 20.25 4.55
CA ASN A 567 -11.06 21.42 3.75
C ASN A 567 -9.89 21.16 2.80
N ASP A 568 -8.85 20.43 3.23
CA ASP A 568 -7.75 20.07 2.35
C ASP A 568 -8.16 19.07 1.26
N VAL A 569 -9.12 18.17 1.50
CA VAL A 569 -9.67 17.28 0.46
C VAL A 569 -10.48 18.08 -0.58
N VAL A 570 -11.29 19.07 -0.16
CA VAL A 570 -11.99 19.98 -1.09
C VAL A 570 -10.98 20.80 -1.91
N ARG A 571 -10.00 21.44 -1.25
CA ARG A 571 -8.93 22.21 -1.89
C ARG A 571 -8.13 21.38 -2.88
N ARG A 572 -7.75 20.14 -2.52
CA ARG A 572 -7.06 19.21 -3.44
C ARG A 572 -7.95 18.77 -4.59
N GLY A 573 -9.25 18.54 -4.36
CA GLY A 573 -10.21 18.27 -5.44
C GLY A 573 -10.30 19.43 -6.44
N LEU A 574 -10.40 20.67 -5.96
CA LEU A 574 -10.37 21.88 -6.79
C LEU A 574 -9.05 22.00 -7.55
N ALA A 575 -7.91 21.75 -6.91
CA ALA A 575 -6.60 21.72 -7.56
C ALA A 575 -6.46 20.57 -8.60
N SER A 576 -7.11 19.42 -8.41
CA SER A 576 -7.17 18.33 -9.38
C SER A 576 -8.10 18.62 -10.57
N ALA A 577 -9.16 19.42 -10.37
CA ALA A 577 -9.89 20.08 -11.45
C ALA A 577 -9.09 21.27 -12.05
N GLY A 578 -7.98 21.64 -11.41
CA GLY A 578 -7.13 22.79 -11.72
C GLY A 578 -7.87 24.12 -11.69
N ILE A 579 -8.73 24.28 -10.68
CA ILE A 579 -9.33 25.53 -10.23
C ILE A 579 -8.50 26.00 -9.01
N PRO A 580 -7.62 27.01 -9.16
CA PRO A 580 -6.81 27.49 -8.06
C PRO A 580 -7.66 28.02 -6.90
N SER A 581 -7.31 27.63 -5.68
CA SER A 581 -8.04 28.01 -4.46
C SER A 581 -7.11 28.16 -3.27
N ILE A 582 -7.51 29.04 -2.35
CA ILE A 582 -6.83 29.29 -1.06
C ILE A 582 -7.72 28.82 0.09
N LEU A 583 -7.07 28.49 1.21
CA LEU A 583 -7.74 28.28 2.50
C LEU A 583 -7.67 29.54 3.34
N GLU A 584 -8.64 29.67 4.24
CA GLU A 584 -8.84 30.77 5.17
C GLU A 584 -8.66 32.18 4.55
N PRO A 585 -9.37 32.52 3.46
CA PRO A 585 -9.35 33.86 2.88
C PRO A 585 -9.56 34.99 3.92
N VAL A 586 -9.04 36.18 3.64
CA VAL A 586 -9.19 37.39 4.46
C VAL A 586 -9.83 38.51 3.67
N GLY A 587 -10.59 39.39 4.33
CA GLY A 587 -11.21 40.57 3.71
C GLY A 587 -12.42 40.30 2.81
N LEU A 588 -13.04 39.11 2.88
CA LEU A 588 -14.24 38.79 2.10
C LEU A 588 -15.49 39.56 2.54
N ASP A 589 -15.58 39.88 3.83
CA ASP A 589 -16.59 40.81 4.34
C ASP A 589 -15.99 41.99 5.10
N ARG A 590 -16.75 43.08 5.18
CA ARG A 590 -16.23 44.43 5.52
C ARG A 590 -16.57 44.92 6.93
N GLY A 591 -17.26 44.14 7.78
CA GLY A 591 -17.67 44.64 9.10
C GLY A 591 -17.96 43.63 10.23
N ASP A 592 -17.93 42.32 9.99
CA ASP A 592 -18.48 41.32 10.93
C ASP A 592 -17.53 40.16 11.31
N GLY A 593 -16.36 40.07 10.68
CA GLY A 593 -15.39 38.99 10.91
C GLY A 593 -15.77 37.62 10.31
N LYS A 594 -16.79 37.52 9.45
CA LYS A 594 -17.16 36.26 8.78
C LYS A 594 -16.02 35.77 7.88
N ARG A 595 -15.52 34.56 8.14
CA ARG A 595 -14.36 33.96 7.46
C ARG A 595 -14.66 32.52 7.01
N PRO A 596 -15.12 32.30 5.76
CA PRO A 596 -15.27 30.94 5.22
C PRO A 596 -13.90 30.25 5.10
N ASP A 597 -13.90 28.92 5.11
CA ASP A 597 -12.67 28.12 5.10
C ASP A 597 -11.89 28.18 3.78
N GLY A 598 -12.52 28.55 2.67
CA GLY A 598 -11.85 28.59 1.37
C GLY A 598 -12.53 29.44 0.31
N LEU A 599 -11.74 29.80 -0.71
CA LEU A 599 -12.10 30.65 -1.84
C LEU A 599 -11.39 30.19 -3.12
N THR A 600 -12.08 30.16 -4.26
CA THR A 600 -11.42 30.02 -5.57
C THR A 600 -10.89 31.37 -6.06
N LEU A 601 -9.67 31.39 -6.59
CA LEU A 601 -9.01 32.60 -7.10
C LEU A 601 -9.57 33.09 -8.44
N PHE A 602 -10.36 32.23 -9.11
CA PHE A 602 -11.07 32.53 -10.35
C PHE A 602 -12.55 32.17 -10.20
N PRO A 603 -13.44 32.75 -11.04
CA PRO A 603 -14.85 32.37 -11.11
C PRO A 603 -15.04 30.86 -11.25
N TYR A 604 -15.91 30.29 -10.42
CA TYR A 604 -16.23 28.86 -10.44
C TYR A 604 -17.43 28.56 -11.35
N SER A 605 -18.46 29.43 -11.32
CA SER A 605 -19.62 29.33 -12.21
C SER A 605 -20.43 30.62 -12.20
N GLY A 606 -20.87 31.12 -13.35
CA GLY A 606 -21.73 32.31 -13.45
C GLY A 606 -21.05 33.60 -12.98
N GLY A 607 -19.78 33.81 -13.35
CA GLY A 607 -18.99 34.99 -12.96
C GLY A 607 -18.51 35.01 -11.50
N MET A 608 -19.18 34.33 -10.59
CA MET A 608 -18.81 34.30 -9.17
C MET A 608 -17.71 33.29 -8.84
N CYS A 609 -16.78 33.68 -7.96
CA CYS A 609 -15.89 32.74 -7.27
C CYS A 609 -16.69 31.88 -6.27
N LEU A 610 -16.23 30.64 -6.06
CA LEU A 610 -16.75 29.72 -5.05
C LEU A 610 -16.13 30.06 -3.70
N THR A 611 -16.96 30.22 -2.68
CA THR A 611 -16.56 30.17 -1.27
C THR A 611 -17.14 28.93 -0.61
N TRP A 612 -16.42 28.33 0.32
CA TRP A 612 -16.93 27.19 1.07
C TRP A 612 -16.51 27.21 2.53
N ASP A 613 -17.27 26.50 3.36
CA ASP A 613 -17.03 26.34 4.79
C ASP A 613 -17.47 24.93 5.18
N ALA A 614 -16.58 24.21 5.86
CA ALA A 614 -16.77 22.83 6.25
C ALA A 614 -17.25 22.68 7.69
N THR A 615 -17.93 21.57 7.95
CA THR A 615 -18.33 21.20 9.30
C THR A 615 -18.57 19.71 9.40
N CYS A 616 -18.19 19.13 10.54
CA CYS A 616 -18.58 17.77 10.88
C CYS A 616 -19.62 17.80 12.00
N ALA A 617 -20.86 17.44 11.68
CA ALA A 617 -21.95 17.33 12.64
C ALA A 617 -21.95 15.93 13.28
N ASP A 618 -22.32 15.82 14.55
CA ASP A 618 -22.40 14.50 15.18
C ASP A 618 -23.78 13.86 14.96
N THR A 619 -23.83 12.69 14.32
CA THR A 619 -25.05 11.88 14.13
C THR A 619 -25.68 11.51 15.47
N PHE A 620 -24.85 11.33 16.50
CA PHE A 620 -25.24 10.73 17.78
C PHE A 620 -25.46 11.74 18.91
N ALA A 621 -25.43 13.05 18.62
CA ALA A 621 -25.67 14.06 19.64
C ALA A 621 -27.16 14.12 20.04
N ASP A 622 -27.42 14.17 21.35
CA ASP A 622 -28.76 14.10 21.97
C ASP A 622 -29.78 15.06 21.33
N THR A 623 -29.32 16.26 20.95
CA THR A 623 -30.14 17.34 20.36
C THR A 623 -30.64 17.07 18.95
N VAL A 624 -30.11 16.05 18.26
CA VAL A 624 -30.51 15.66 16.89
C VAL A 624 -30.82 14.16 16.76
N LEU A 625 -30.62 13.36 17.81
CA LEU A 625 -30.68 11.89 17.74
C LEU A 625 -32.01 11.34 17.22
N ILE A 626 -33.14 11.93 17.66
CA ILE A 626 -34.48 11.56 17.18
C ILE A 626 -34.60 11.84 15.67
N GLN A 627 -34.04 12.95 15.20
CA GLN A 627 -34.07 13.31 13.78
C GLN A 627 -33.19 12.39 12.95
N THR A 628 -31.97 12.06 13.39
CA THR A 628 -31.05 11.15 12.68
C THR A 628 -31.50 9.69 12.71
N ALA A 629 -32.29 9.27 13.71
CA ALA A 629 -32.92 7.95 13.79
C ALA A 629 -34.14 7.78 12.86
N LEU A 630 -34.80 8.87 12.49
CA LEU A 630 -35.91 8.90 11.53
C LEU A 630 -35.42 9.16 10.10
N GLU A 631 -34.51 10.11 9.94
CA GLU A 631 -34.07 10.62 8.64
C GLU A 631 -32.53 10.80 8.59
N PRO A 632 -31.81 9.97 7.82
CA PRO A 632 -30.36 10.05 7.75
C PRO A 632 -29.92 11.37 7.08
N GLY A 633 -28.81 11.95 7.55
CA GLY A 633 -28.32 13.24 7.05
C GLY A 633 -29.01 14.46 7.66
N ALA A 634 -29.90 14.30 8.65
CA ALA A 634 -30.59 15.40 9.33
C ALA A 634 -29.60 16.35 10.03
N ALA A 635 -28.57 15.83 10.70
CA ALA A 635 -27.59 16.66 11.38
C ALA A 635 -26.69 17.41 10.38
N ALA A 636 -26.36 16.79 9.24
CA ALA A 636 -25.66 17.46 8.13
C ALA A 636 -26.52 18.56 7.48
N ARG A 637 -27.79 18.30 7.14
CA ARG A 637 -28.73 19.31 6.60
C ARG A 637 -28.85 20.51 7.53
N ALA A 638 -29.16 20.26 8.80
CA ALA A 638 -29.27 21.32 9.79
C ALA A 638 -27.96 22.13 9.94
N ALA A 639 -26.80 21.52 9.71
CA ALA A 639 -25.52 22.22 9.66
C ALA A 639 -25.33 23.04 8.37
N GLU A 640 -25.69 22.51 7.20
CA GLU A 640 -25.72 23.28 5.95
C GLU A 640 -26.64 24.51 6.06
N ASP A 641 -27.84 24.36 6.62
CA ASP A 641 -28.82 25.44 6.72
C ASP A 641 -28.47 26.49 7.78
N ARG A 642 -27.70 26.11 8.82
CA ARG A 642 -27.06 27.09 9.71
C ARG A 642 -25.97 27.87 8.97
N LYS A 643 -25.15 27.21 8.16
CA LYS A 643 -24.07 27.86 7.39
C LYS A 643 -24.60 28.73 6.25
N ARG A 644 -25.65 28.31 5.52
CA ARG A 644 -26.38 29.13 4.54
C ARG A 644 -26.93 30.41 5.15
N ARG A 645 -27.55 30.34 6.34
CA ARG A 645 -28.04 31.53 7.07
C ARG A 645 -26.91 32.42 7.60
N HIS A 646 -25.78 31.84 8.00
CA HIS A 646 -24.63 32.61 8.49
C HIS A 646 -23.90 33.38 7.38
N TYR A 647 -23.85 32.84 6.15
CA TYR A 647 -23.19 33.45 5.00
C TYR A 647 -24.16 33.95 3.92
N SER A 648 -25.37 34.36 4.31
CA SER A 648 -26.40 34.87 3.40
C SER A 648 -25.92 36.10 2.62
N GLU A 649 -25.28 37.06 3.29
CA GLU A 649 -24.78 38.29 2.67
C GLU A 649 -23.58 38.03 1.73
N ILE A 650 -22.69 37.09 2.07
CA ILE A 650 -21.60 36.63 1.18
C ILE A 650 -22.18 35.97 -0.08
N SER A 651 -23.32 35.27 0.03
CA SER A 651 -23.98 34.59 -1.09
C SER A 651 -24.53 35.52 -2.18
N SER A 652 -24.53 36.84 -1.95
CA SER A 652 -24.84 37.86 -2.98
C SER A 652 -23.66 38.19 -3.91
N ARG A 653 -22.43 37.91 -3.47
CA ARG A 653 -21.17 38.25 -4.16
C ARG A 653 -20.36 37.03 -4.58
N PHE A 654 -20.55 35.90 -3.90
CA PHE A 654 -19.83 34.66 -4.08
C PHE A 654 -20.80 33.47 -4.13
N LYS A 655 -20.47 32.43 -4.88
CA LYS A 655 -21.22 31.17 -4.81
C LYS A 655 -20.80 30.43 -3.53
N PHE A 656 -21.56 30.59 -2.45
CA PHE A 656 -21.31 29.89 -1.20
C PHE A 656 -21.78 28.42 -1.25
N VAL A 657 -20.94 27.50 -0.78
CA VAL A 657 -21.28 26.07 -0.61
C VAL A 657 -20.92 25.61 0.81
N PRO A 658 -21.89 25.17 1.63
CA PRO A 658 -21.59 24.49 2.89
C PRO A 658 -21.14 23.05 2.63
N ILE A 659 -20.07 22.62 3.31
CA ILE A 659 -19.50 21.26 3.25
C ILE A 659 -19.79 20.56 4.59
N ALA A 660 -21.02 20.08 4.76
CA ALA A 660 -21.47 19.39 5.97
C ALA A 660 -21.40 17.87 5.79
N VAL A 661 -20.72 17.20 6.72
CA VAL A 661 -20.62 15.73 6.77
C VAL A 661 -20.92 15.26 8.20
N GLU A 662 -21.69 14.20 8.37
CA GLU A 662 -21.93 13.65 9.70
C GLU A 662 -20.76 12.78 10.21
N THR A 663 -20.68 12.53 11.51
CA THR A 663 -19.73 11.58 12.12
C THR A 663 -19.91 10.16 11.58
N SER A 664 -21.13 9.76 11.23
CA SER A 664 -21.41 8.51 10.49
C SER A 664 -20.90 8.48 9.04
N GLY A 665 -20.43 9.61 8.52
CA GLY A 665 -19.95 9.78 7.13
C GLY A 665 -21.04 10.19 6.13
N VAL A 666 -22.28 10.42 6.56
CA VAL A 666 -23.38 10.86 5.67
C VAL A 666 -23.11 12.31 5.21
N LEU A 667 -23.16 12.54 3.90
CA LEU A 667 -23.00 13.89 3.31
C LEU A 667 -24.32 14.66 3.35
N GLY A 668 -24.27 15.96 3.63
CA GLY A 668 -25.40 16.86 3.40
C GLY A 668 -25.78 16.98 1.91
N PRO A 669 -27.01 17.40 1.55
CA PRO A 669 -27.46 17.42 0.16
C PRO A 669 -26.66 18.35 -0.76
N ALA A 670 -26.34 19.58 -0.33
CA ALA A 670 -25.50 20.47 -1.12
C ALA A 670 -24.05 19.97 -1.19
N THR A 671 -23.57 19.37 -0.10
CA THR A 671 -22.25 18.72 -0.03
C THR A 671 -22.14 17.57 -1.04
N SER A 672 -23.14 16.68 -1.07
CA SER A 672 -23.23 15.54 -1.99
C SER A 672 -23.34 15.99 -3.46
N LYS A 673 -24.10 17.07 -3.73
CA LYS A 673 -24.17 17.70 -5.05
C LYS A 673 -22.81 18.28 -5.46
N PHE A 674 -22.19 19.10 -4.61
CA PHE A 674 -20.91 19.75 -4.91
C PHE A 674 -19.77 18.75 -5.13
N ILE A 675 -19.65 17.71 -4.29
CA ILE A 675 -18.62 16.68 -4.45
C ILE A 675 -18.83 15.87 -5.74
N ARG A 676 -20.08 15.73 -6.21
CA ARG A 676 -20.39 15.13 -7.53
C ARG A 676 -19.99 16.04 -8.69
N GLU A 677 -20.35 17.34 -8.62
CA GLU A 677 -19.92 18.36 -9.59
C GLU A 677 -18.38 18.40 -9.68
N LEU A 678 -17.70 18.47 -8.53
CA LEU A 678 -16.24 18.50 -8.46
C LEU A 678 -15.60 17.22 -8.99
N GLY A 679 -16.13 16.05 -8.64
CA GLY A 679 -15.68 14.77 -9.20
C GLY A 679 -15.85 14.67 -10.72
N GLN A 680 -16.92 15.24 -11.27
CA GLN A 680 -17.15 15.36 -12.72
C GLN A 680 -16.17 16.33 -13.38
N LEU A 681 -15.81 17.44 -12.74
CA LEU A 681 -14.79 18.38 -13.24
C LEU A 681 -13.40 17.73 -13.27
N ILE A 682 -13.02 16.99 -12.20
CA ILE A 682 -11.77 16.22 -12.19
C ILE A 682 -11.80 15.13 -13.28
N THR A 683 -12.89 14.35 -13.38
CA THR A 683 -13.09 13.33 -14.44
C THR A 683 -12.95 13.93 -15.84
N THR A 684 -13.53 15.10 -16.07
CA THR A 684 -13.46 15.83 -17.34
C THR A 684 -12.03 16.25 -17.68
N ARG A 685 -11.20 16.53 -16.66
CA ARG A 685 -9.79 16.92 -16.81
C ARG A 685 -8.83 15.73 -16.95
N THR A 686 -8.84 14.79 -16.02
CA THR A 686 -7.90 13.63 -16.01
C THR A 686 -8.30 12.52 -16.98
N GLY A 687 -9.61 12.36 -17.25
CA GLY A 687 -10.16 11.31 -18.11
C GLY A 687 -10.38 9.96 -17.43
N GLU A 688 -10.03 9.81 -16.14
CA GLU A 688 -10.34 8.62 -15.35
C GLU A 688 -11.75 8.74 -14.75
N ARG A 689 -12.57 7.69 -14.92
CA ARG A 689 -14.01 7.74 -14.62
C ARG A 689 -14.33 7.59 -13.13
N ARG A 690 -13.33 7.30 -12.29
CA ARG A 690 -13.47 7.01 -10.85
C ARG A 690 -13.03 8.16 -9.95
N GLU A 691 -12.69 9.33 -10.48
CA GLU A 691 -12.22 10.47 -9.67
C GLU A 691 -13.24 10.90 -8.60
N THR A 692 -14.55 10.89 -8.93
CA THR A 692 -15.63 11.12 -7.96
C THR A 692 -15.61 10.09 -6.83
N GLU A 693 -15.39 8.81 -7.14
CA GLU A 693 -15.28 7.73 -6.16
C GLU A 693 -14.07 7.93 -5.25
N TRP A 694 -12.90 8.23 -5.83
CA TRP A 694 -11.67 8.49 -5.08
C TRP A 694 -11.73 9.77 -4.23
N LEU A 695 -12.45 10.79 -4.67
CA LEU A 695 -12.73 11.99 -3.87
C LEU A 695 -13.60 11.64 -2.64
N LEU A 696 -14.62 10.80 -2.84
CA LEU A 696 -15.48 10.29 -1.75
C LEU A 696 -14.73 9.35 -0.80
N GLN A 697 -13.82 8.50 -1.30
CA GLN A 697 -12.91 7.71 -0.47
C GLN A 697 -12.01 8.59 0.41
N ARG A 698 -11.42 9.67 -0.15
CA ARG A 698 -10.59 10.63 0.60
C ARG A 698 -11.37 11.35 1.69
N LEU A 699 -12.61 11.77 1.42
CA LEU A 699 -13.51 12.37 2.42
C LEU A 699 -13.87 11.38 3.54
N SER A 700 -14.24 10.15 3.17
CA SER A 700 -14.61 9.08 4.12
C SER A 700 -13.44 8.75 5.06
N ILE A 701 -12.22 8.61 4.53
CA ILE A 701 -10.98 8.44 5.30
C ILE A 701 -10.71 9.63 6.24
N ALA A 702 -10.94 10.87 5.80
CA ALA A 702 -10.76 12.06 6.63
C ALA A 702 -11.74 12.11 7.83
N VAL A 703 -13.02 11.76 7.60
CA VAL A 703 -14.02 11.64 8.67
C VAL A 703 -13.64 10.54 9.65
N VAL A 704 -13.35 9.34 9.15
CA VAL A 704 -13.02 8.16 9.98
C VAL A 704 -11.77 8.39 10.84
N ARG A 705 -10.68 8.90 10.25
CA ARG A 705 -9.46 9.25 11.00
C ARG A 705 -9.73 10.34 12.05
N GLY A 706 -10.56 11.33 11.71
CA GLY A 706 -10.99 12.38 12.63
C GLY A 706 -11.97 11.92 13.71
N ASN A 707 -12.68 10.81 13.53
CA ASN A 707 -13.50 10.17 14.56
C ASN A 707 -12.61 9.37 15.52
N ALA A 708 -11.70 8.55 15.00
CA ALA A 708 -10.75 7.80 15.80
C ALA A 708 -9.91 8.71 16.70
N ALA A 709 -9.33 9.78 16.13
CA ALA A 709 -8.59 10.79 16.90
C ALA A 709 -9.46 11.49 17.97
N ALA A 710 -10.77 11.61 17.75
CA ALA A 710 -11.69 12.24 18.70
C ALA A 710 -12.06 11.31 19.87
N VAL A 711 -12.29 10.03 19.62
CA VAL A 711 -12.56 9.02 20.67
C VAL A 711 -11.28 8.73 21.46
N LEU A 712 -10.17 8.43 20.80
CA LEU A 712 -8.88 8.12 21.46
C LEU A 712 -8.34 9.29 22.30
N ALA A 713 -8.79 10.52 22.05
CA ALA A 713 -8.43 11.69 22.85
C ALA A 713 -9.14 11.74 24.22
N THR A 714 -10.28 11.08 24.42
CA THR A 714 -11.04 11.14 25.70
C THR A 714 -10.38 10.33 26.82
N ALA A 715 -9.78 9.19 26.48
CA ALA A 715 -9.08 8.30 27.39
C ALA A 715 -7.65 8.80 27.71
N ALA A 716 -7.11 8.41 28.86
CA ALA A 716 -5.73 8.71 29.25
C ALA A 716 -4.74 7.69 28.68
N THR A 717 -3.59 8.16 28.20
CA THR A 717 -2.43 7.31 27.88
C THR A 717 -1.66 6.99 29.16
N ASP A 718 -2.19 6.06 29.95
CA ASP A 718 -1.70 5.74 31.29
C ASP A 718 -0.42 4.87 31.26
N ARG A 719 0.74 5.52 31.12
CA ARG A 719 2.05 4.94 31.51
C ARG A 719 2.50 5.36 32.92
N ALA A 720 1.73 6.18 33.63
CA ALA A 720 2.11 6.78 34.92
C ALA A 720 1.41 6.15 36.14
N ARG A 721 0.55 5.15 35.94
CA ARG A 721 -0.22 4.48 37.01
C ARG A 721 0.24 3.06 37.35
N ALA A 722 1.10 2.45 36.54
CA ALA A 722 1.71 1.16 36.87
C ALA A 722 2.65 1.30 38.10
N ASP A 723 3.54 2.29 38.08
CA ASP A 723 4.55 2.52 39.14
C ASP A 723 3.95 2.82 40.53
N ARG A 724 2.68 3.23 40.61
CA ARG A 724 2.01 3.59 41.88
C ARG A 724 1.31 2.41 42.57
N ARG A 725 1.59 1.16 42.18
CA ARG A 725 1.12 -0.06 42.88
C ARG A 725 2.24 -0.91 43.49
N GLN A 726 3.49 -0.44 43.49
CA GLN A 726 4.65 -1.16 44.07
C GLN A 726 5.52 -0.30 45.00
N GLN A 727 4.90 0.52 45.85
CA GLN A 727 5.57 1.10 47.03
C GLN A 727 4.68 0.87 48.27
N PRO A 728 5.24 0.35 49.39
CA PRO A 728 4.55 0.33 50.67
C PRO A 728 4.29 1.76 51.19
N PRO A 729 3.34 1.96 52.12
CA PRO A 729 3.24 3.22 52.83
C PRO A 729 4.52 3.49 53.64
N PRO A 730 4.97 4.75 53.75
CA PRO A 730 6.06 5.11 54.65
C PRO A 730 5.57 5.00 56.09
N ASP A 731 6.09 4.04 56.84
CA ASP A 731 5.70 3.86 58.24
C ASP A 731 6.36 4.94 59.12
N VAL A 732 5.52 5.74 59.78
CA VAL A 732 5.95 6.86 60.62
C VAL A 732 5.49 6.59 62.04
N THR A 733 6.43 6.23 62.91
CA THR A 733 6.49 6.74 64.29
C THR A 733 7.79 6.37 64.97
N GLY A 734 8.24 7.23 65.88
CA GLY A 734 9.35 6.93 66.77
C GLY A 734 8.87 6.55 68.16
N VAL A 735 9.51 5.49 68.71
CA VAL A 735 9.90 5.35 70.12
C VAL A 735 8.84 4.87 71.16
N ARG A 736 9.20 3.74 71.82
CA ARG A 736 8.70 3.18 73.12
C ARG A 736 7.29 2.54 73.11
N THR A 737 7.00 1.41 73.79
CA THR A 737 7.77 0.56 74.76
C THR A 737 7.66 -0.97 74.51
N ARG A 738 8.51 -1.76 75.19
CA ARG A 738 8.34 -3.21 75.49
C ARG A 738 7.16 -3.47 76.47
N PRO A 739 6.70 -4.72 76.77
CA PRO A 739 7.36 -6.04 76.62
C PRO A 739 6.49 -7.17 75.98
N SER A 740 6.89 -8.43 76.23
CA SER A 740 6.54 -9.74 75.62
C SER A 740 5.87 -10.72 76.64
N PRO A 741 5.68 -12.06 76.43
CA PRO A 741 5.59 -12.90 75.21
C PRO A 741 4.28 -13.76 75.09
N PRO A 742 4.25 -15.13 75.14
CA PRO A 742 3.82 -16.08 74.06
C PRO A 742 2.52 -16.86 74.44
N PRO A 743 2.15 -18.07 73.91
CA PRO A 743 2.70 -18.98 72.87
C PRO A 743 1.62 -19.40 71.81
N SER A 744 1.59 -20.53 71.08
CA SER A 744 2.38 -21.79 71.01
C SER A 744 2.22 -22.52 69.65
N ALA A 745 3.22 -23.35 69.29
CA ALA A 745 3.14 -24.58 68.45
C ALA A 745 2.65 -24.46 66.96
N THR A 746 2.85 -25.42 66.05
CA THR A 746 3.48 -26.76 66.10
C THR A 746 4.13 -27.12 64.73
N THR A 747 5.15 -27.99 64.71
CA THR A 747 5.60 -28.90 63.58
C THR A 747 5.70 -28.38 62.11
N GLY A 748 6.79 -28.63 61.36
CA GLY A 748 8.01 -29.35 61.70
C GLY A 748 9.03 -29.54 60.54
N ARG A 749 10.27 -29.81 60.96
CA ARG A 749 11.44 -30.48 60.33
C ARG A 749 11.16 -31.37 59.08
N ALA A 750 12.11 -31.65 58.17
CA ALA A 750 13.51 -31.20 57.90
C ALA A 750 13.92 -31.75 56.48
N SER A 751 15.16 -31.72 55.94
CA SER A 751 16.51 -31.53 56.50
C SER A 751 17.59 -31.30 55.42
N ALA A 752 18.72 -30.68 55.81
CA ALA A 752 20.10 -30.95 55.34
C ALA A 752 20.51 -30.71 53.85
N LYS A 753 21.79 -30.40 53.50
CA LYS A 753 23.01 -29.96 54.24
C LYS A 753 24.12 -29.54 53.23
N GLN A 754 24.92 -28.50 53.57
CA GLN A 754 26.38 -28.34 53.27
C GLN A 754 26.80 -28.31 51.77
N THR A 755 27.97 -27.85 51.27
CA THR A 755 29.23 -27.18 51.73
C THR A 755 29.95 -26.68 50.43
N ALA A 756 30.95 -25.78 50.37
CA ALA A 756 31.51 -24.68 51.18
C ALA A 756 32.74 -24.09 50.40
N ARG A 757 33.55 -23.19 51.02
CA ARG A 757 34.87 -22.64 50.56
C ARG A 757 34.79 -21.57 49.44
N GLN A 758 35.28 -20.32 49.61
CA GLN A 758 36.63 -19.74 49.86
C GLN A 758 37.33 -19.31 48.55
N ALA A 759 38.12 -18.22 48.45
CA ALA A 759 38.49 -17.17 49.43
C ALA A 759 38.90 -15.84 48.73
N SER A 760 39.06 -14.76 49.51
CA SER A 760 39.77 -13.51 49.12
C SER A 760 41.30 -13.64 49.31
N PRO A 761 42.09 -12.63 48.89
CA PRO A 761 42.69 -11.73 49.90
C PRO A 761 42.76 -10.23 49.51
N GLU A 762 43.26 -9.42 50.42
CA GLU A 762 43.36 -7.94 50.39
C GLU A 762 44.78 -7.45 50.01
N PHE A 763 44.95 -6.12 49.83
CA PHE A 763 46.10 -5.22 50.19
C PHE A 763 45.77 -3.83 49.57
N LEU A 764 45.55 -2.75 50.34
CA LEU A 764 46.51 -1.69 50.77
C LEU A 764 47.38 -1.14 49.62
N ALA A 765 47.51 0.18 49.37
CA ALA A 765 46.96 1.42 49.99
C ALA A 765 46.78 2.52 48.88
N ASP A 766 46.77 3.86 49.03
CA ASP A 766 47.03 4.81 50.14
C ASP A 766 46.41 6.22 49.86
N GLU A 767 46.68 7.24 50.69
CA GLU A 767 46.15 8.64 50.65
C GLU A 767 47.32 9.70 50.71
N PRO A 768 47.17 11.05 50.91
CA PRO A 768 46.06 12.02 50.69
C PRO A 768 46.50 13.43 50.13
N LEU A 769 45.58 14.43 50.20
CA LEU A 769 45.78 15.92 50.22
C LEU A 769 46.21 16.63 48.90
N ALA A 770 45.85 17.90 48.62
CA ALA A 770 45.26 18.99 49.44
C ALA A 770 44.31 19.94 48.65
N LEU A 771 43.52 20.75 49.39
CA LEU A 771 42.86 22.00 48.96
C LEU A 771 43.51 23.20 49.69
N PRO A 772 43.28 24.47 49.31
CA PRO A 772 42.20 25.25 49.97
C PRO A 772 41.53 26.39 49.13
N SER A 773 40.41 26.94 49.66
CA SER A 773 39.88 28.33 49.57
C SER A 773 39.63 29.00 48.18
N GLU A 774 38.47 29.56 47.84
CA GLU A 774 37.74 30.73 48.43
C GLU A 774 38.44 32.09 48.14
N GLU A 775 37.78 33.24 47.86
CA GLU A 775 36.35 33.60 47.99
C GLU A 775 35.89 34.76 47.04
N ALA A 776 34.57 34.83 46.79
CA ALA A 776 33.64 35.97 46.58
C ALA A 776 33.95 37.33 45.87
N SER A 777 32.83 37.95 45.41
CA SER A 777 32.53 39.40 45.21
C SER A 777 32.76 40.06 43.82
N ALA A 778 32.16 41.26 43.64
CA ALA A 778 31.95 41.98 42.36
C ALA A 778 31.73 43.52 42.57
N PRO A 779 31.08 44.24 41.62
CA PRO A 779 31.65 45.15 40.60
C PRO A 779 31.77 46.63 41.05
N PRO A 780 32.13 47.63 40.19
CA PRO A 780 31.11 48.34 39.38
C PRO A 780 31.61 48.95 38.04
N ASN A 781 30.76 49.75 37.37
CA ASN A 781 31.01 50.42 36.07
C ASN A 781 31.86 51.71 36.16
N THR A 782 32.60 52.03 35.09
CA THR A 782 32.56 53.41 34.51
C THR A 782 32.87 53.43 32.99
N ARG A 783 33.47 54.51 32.42
CA ARG A 783 33.02 55.07 31.13
C ARG A 783 34.00 56.09 30.49
N LEU A 784 33.81 56.40 29.19
CA LEU A 784 34.36 57.57 28.42
C LEU A 784 35.90 57.52 28.13
N SER A 785 36.51 58.21 27.14
CA SER A 785 36.08 58.74 25.80
C SER A 785 37.26 59.40 25.02
N HIS A 786 37.06 59.71 23.72
CA HIS A 786 37.77 60.74 22.88
C HIS A 786 39.20 60.54 22.28
N HIS A 787 39.22 60.24 20.96
CA HIS A 787 39.63 61.12 19.83
C HIS A 787 41.04 61.72 19.57
N SER A 788 41.52 61.47 18.32
CA SER A 788 42.16 62.40 17.33
C SER A 788 43.69 62.65 17.27
N LEU A 789 44.32 62.18 16.16
CA LEU A 789 45.10 62.87 15.06
C LEU A 789 46.09 64.04 15.37
N PRO A 790 47.02 64.47 14.45
CA PRO A 790 47.31 64.05 13.06
C PRO A 790 48.83 63.82 12.75
N GLY A 791 49.21 63.60 11.47
CA GLY A 791 50.57 63.87 10.95
C GLY A 791 51.05 63.00 9.77
N ASN A 792 51.48 63.62 8.66
CA ASN A 792 52.11 62.99 7.47
C ASN A 792 53.23 63.95 6.98
N PRO A 793 54.26 63.52 6.20
CA PRO A 793 54.09 63.47 4.74
C PRO A 793 54.90 62.40 3.96
N SER A 794 54.60 62.37 2.65
CA SER A 794 55.02 61.52 1.53
C SER A 794 56.48 61.58 1.05
N GLU A 795 56.88 60.55 0.29
CA GLU A 795 57.26 60.73 -1.14
C GLU A 795 57.06 59.43 -1.96
N ASP A 796 57.13 59.56 -3.30
CA ASP A 796 56.72 58.63 -4.38
C ASP A 796 57.16 57.14 -4.27
N GLY A 797 56.54 56.15 -4.92
CA GLY A 797 55.44 56.15 -5.92
C GLY A 797 55.78 55.20 -7.09
N GLY A 798 54.85 54.63 -7.85
CA GLY A 798 53.38 54.59 -7.76
C GLY A 798 52.78 53.73 -8.91
N GLY A 799 51.58 53.16 -8.76
CA GLY A 799 50.94 52.33 -9.80
C GLY A 799 49.48 51.98 -9.47
N THR A 800 48.55 52.29 -10.39
CA THR A 800 47.11 52.35 -10.08
C THR A 800 46.40 51.00 -10.16
N GLY A 801 45.96 50.48 -9.01
CA GLY A 801 44.89 49.49 -8.89
C GLY A 801 43.90 49.97 -7.82
N SER A 802 42.61 50.06 -8.15
CA SER A 802 41.59 50.55 -7.23
C SER A 802 41.27 49.51 -6.14
N GLU A 803 41.43 49.88 -4.87
CA GLU A 803 40.90 49.10 -3.75
C GLU A 803 39.36 49.14 -3.77
N SER A 804 38.75 48.08 -4.30
CA SER A 804 37.31 47.85 -4.19
C SER A 804 36.97 47.37 -2.78
N ASP A 805 36.10 48.10 -2.07
CA ASP A 805 35.59 47.75 -0.73
C ASP A 805 34.70 46.49 -0.79
N GLY A 806 35.37 45.34 -0.86
CA GLY A 806 34.79 44.06 -1.24
C GLY A 806 34.11 43.34 -0.07
N ARG A 807 32.79 43.47 0.03
CA ARG A 807 31.98 42.63 0.94
C ARG A 807 32.27 41.14 0.70
N PRO A 808 32.40 40.32 1.76
CA PRO A 808 32.66 38.89 1.60
C PRO A 808 31.53 38.18 0.84
N LEU A 809 31.93 37.41 -0.18
CA LEU A 809 31.04 36.58 -1.00
C LEU A 809 30.36 35.49 -0.16
N GLY A 810 29.24 34.93 -0.65
CA GLY A 810 28.51 33.86 0.04
C GLY A 810 27.38 34.34 0.97
N LEU A 811 27.36 35.62 1.35
CA LEU A 811 26.32 36.23 2.21
C LEU A 811 24.98 36.50 1.48
N THR A 812 24.49 35.49 0.76
CA THR A 812 23.34 35.59 -0.15
C THR A 812 22.04 35.10 0.48
N GLY A 813 20.98 35.92 0.42
CA GLY A 813 19.65 35.56 0.91
C GLY A 813 18.88 34.63 -0.04
N LEU A 814 17.93 33.84 0.50
CA LEU A 814 17.08 32.92 -0.27
C LEU A 814 15.59 33.23 -0.06
N ARG A 815 14.90 33.64 -1.12
CA ARG A 815 13.48 34.02 -1.08
C ARG A 815 12.59 32.86 -0.59
N ASN A 816 11.68 33.14 0.35
CA ASN A 816 10.63 32.18 0.72
C ASN A 816 9.58 32.11 -0.41
N THR A 817 9.34 30.92 -0.96
CA THR A 817 8.37 30.70 -2.06
C THR A 817 7.14 29.91 -1.57
N GLY A 818 6.67 30.27 -0.38
CA GLY A 818 5.52 29.67 0.31
C GLY A 818 5.95 28.50 1.18
N ASN A 819 6.16 28.78 2.48
CA ASN A 819 6.61 27.84 3.51
C ASN A 819 7.92 27.11 3.16
N THR A 820 8.87 27.75 2.46
CA THR A 820 10.13 27.09 2.04
C THR A 820 11.32 27.36 2.96
N CYS A 821 11.10 27.91 4.15
CA CYS A 821 12.18 28.20 5.10
C CYS A 821 12.94 26.94 5.54
N PHE A 822 12.28 25.76 5.60
CA PHE A 822 12.95 24.47 5.85
C PHE A 822 14.01 24.16 4.77
N LEU A 823 13.67 24.39 3.49
CA LEU A 823 14.53 24.18 2.34
C LEU A 823 15.67 25.20 2.34
N ASN A 824 15.31 26.49 2.47
CA ASN A 824 16.27 27.59 2.45
C ASN A 824 17.31 27.42 3.57
N THR A 825 16.89 27.05 4.79
CA THR A 825 17.78 26.76 5.93
C THR A 825 18.75 25.61 5.64
N VAL A 826 18.28 24.51 5.04
CA VAL A 826 19.14 23.38 4.65
C VAL A 826 20.14 23.77 3.56
N VAL A 827 19.73 24.55 2.56
CA VAL A 827 20.62 25.04 1.51
C VAL A 827 21.70 25.95 2.10
N GLN A 828 21.39 26.83 3.06
CA GLN A 828 22.40 27.69 3.71
C GLN A 828 23.46 26.89 4.48
N CYS A 829 23.06 25.87 5.25
CA CYS A 829 23.99 24.98 5.93
C CYS A 829 24.87 24.19 4.95
N LEU A 830 24.30 23.69 3.85
CA LEU A 830 25.08 22.99 2.82
C LEU A 830 26.00 23.94 2.03
N SER A 831 25.57 25.18 1.77
CA SER A 831 26.36 26.21 1.09
C SER A 831 27.61 26.60 1.89
N ASN A 832 27.47 26.76 3.21
CA ASN A 832 28.59 27.03 4.12
C ASN A 832 29.46 25.77 4.40
N THR A 833 29.14 24.60 3.83
CA THR A 833 29.95 23.40 3.97
C THR A 833 31.18 23.49 3.05
N ARG A 834 32.28 24.07 3.54
CA ARG A 834 33.49 24.36 2.74
C ARG A 834 33.95 23.20 1.85
N ALA A 835 33.98 21.98 2.35
CA ALA A 835 34.44 20.81 1.60
C ALA A 835 33.51 20.41 0.42
N LEU A 836 32.23 20.80 0.47
CA LEU A 836 31.25 20.65 -0.61
C LEU A 836 31.31 21.85 -1.57
N HIS A 837 31.43 23.06 -1.03
CA HIS A 837 31.64 24.30 -1.79
C HIS A 837 32.90 24.23 -2.68
N ASP A 838 34.06 23.89 -2.10
CA ASP A 838 35.33 23.72 -2.81
C ASP A 838 35.24 22.64 -3.91
N TYR A 839 34.41 21.59 -3.74
CA TYR A 839 34.16 20.58 -4.77
C TYR A 839 33.26 21.10 -5.90
N ILE A 840 32.23 21.88 -5.58
CA ILE A 840 31.31 22.47 -6.55
C ILE A 840 32.01 23.56 -7.38
N LEU A 841 32.93 24.36 -6.80
CA LEU A 841 33.62 25.44 -7.51
C LEU A 841 34.79 24.97 -8.40
N ARG A 842 35.61 24.00 -7.95
CA ARG A 842 36.86 23.61 -8.64
C ARG A 842 36.67 22.77 -9.92
N ASP A 843 35.48 22.83 -10.53
CA ASP A 843 35.08 22.10 -11.75
C ASP A 843 35.40 20.59 -11.79
N GLY A 844 35.51 19.94 -10.62
CA GLY A 844 35.73 18.50 -10.44
C GLY A 844 34.61 17.58 -10.96
N ARG A 845 33.66 18.15 -11.72
CA ARG A 845 32.72 17.42 -12.58
C ARG A 845 33.46 16.61 -13.64
N SER A 846 34.53 17.13 -14.23
CA SER A 846 35.18 16.55 -15.41
C SER A 846 35.72 15.12 -15.21
N SER A 847 35.99 14.70 -13.96
CA SER A 847 36.40 13.33 -13.62
C SER A 847 35.27 12.44 -13.09
N ASP A 848 34.29 12.99 -12.36
CA ASP A 848 33.17 12.23 -11.76
C ASP A 848 31.91 12.17 -12.68
N ALA A 849 31.86 12.90 -13.79
CA ALA A 849 30.70 12.99 -14.70
C ALA A 849 30.52 11.78 -15.65
N SER A 850 30.62 10.57 -15.13
CA SER A 850 30.15 9.37 -15.84
C SER A 850 28.61 9.38 -15.92
N MET A 851 28.04 9.23 -17.12
CA MET A 851 26.58 9.20 -17.35
C MET A 851 25.92 8.02 -16.60
N PRO A 852 25.15 8.25 -15.50
CA PRO A 852 24.63 7.18 -14.67
C PRO A 852 23.15 6.88 -14.94
N ALA A 853 22.68 5.70 -14.52
CA ALA A 853 21.27 5.31 -14.54
C ALA A 853 20.40 6.02 -13.47
N ALA A 854 20.76 7.26 -13.10
CA ALA A 854 20.14 8.05 -12.03
C ALA A 854 18.79 8.65 -12.45
N ALA A 855 17.85 8.75 -11.52
CA ALA A 855 16.47 9.18 -11.80
C ALA A 855 16.34 10.59 -12.39
N THR A 856 17.28 11.50 -12.10
CA THR A 856 17.30 12.87 -12.68
C THR A 856 18.35 13.07 -13.78
N LYS A 857 19.18 12.05 -14.07
CA LYS A 857 20.29 12.13 -15.03
C LYS A 857 21.24 13.32 -14.79
N GLY A 858 21.59 13.61 -13.54
CA GLY A 858 22.47 14.73 -13.19
C GLY A 858 21.78 16.10 -13.08
N SER A 859 20.47 16.21 -13.38
CA SER A 859 19.79 17.51 -13.43
C SER A 859 19.53 18.14 -12.05
N LEU A 860 19.39 17.36 -10.99
CA LEU A 860 19.34 17.90 -9.62
C LEU A 860 20.71 18.46 -9.23
N MET A 861 21.79 17.70 -9.41
CA MET A 861 23.14 18.17 -9.10
C MET A 861 23.55 19.38 -9.95
N ASN A 862 23.17 19.43 -11.23
CA ASN A 862 23.34 20.62 -12.07
C ASN A 862 22.65 21.84 -11.45
N THR A 863 21.38 21.69 -11.06
CA THR A 863 20.55 22.78 -10.51
C THR A 863 21.07 23.25 -9.14
N PHE A 864 21.50 22.32 -8.29
CA PHE A 864 22.12 22.64 -7.00
C PHE A 864 23.47 23.32 -7.18
N SER A 865 24.32 22.82 -8.07
CA SER A 865 25.63 23.42 -8.37
C SER A 865 25.51 24.85 -8.90
N ALA A 866 24.53 25.11 -9.77
CA ALA A 866 24.24 26.45 -10.26
C ALA A 866 23.84 27.39 -9.11
N LEU A 867 22.87 26.99 -8.27
CA LEU A 867 22.44 27.79 -7.12
C LEU A 867 23.60 28.09 -6.14
N ILE A 868 24.48 27.11 -5.87
CA ILE A 868 25.65 27.35 -5.02
C ILE A 868 26.63 28.33 -5.70
N ARG A 869 26.88 28.24 -7.01
CA ARG A 869 27.72 29.24 -7.73
C ARG A 869 27.07 30.63 -7.72
N ASP A 870 25.76 30.73 -7.89
CA ASP A 870 25.03 32.00 -7.83
C ASP A 870 25.11 32.64 -6.43
N MET A 871 25.09 31.83 -5.35
CA MET A 871 25.22 32.32 -3.98
C MET A 871 26.62 32.88 -3.65
N TRP A 872 27.65 32.47 -4.40
CA TRP A 872 29.06 32.72 -4.11
C TRP A 872 29.80 33.54 -5.18
N THR A 873 29.08 34.13 -6.13
CA THR A 873 29.63 34.99 -7.20
C THR A 873 29.31 36.46 -6.96
N SER A 874 30.23 37.36 -7.34
CA SER A 874 30.06 38.81 -7.26
C SER A 874 29.16 39.35 -8.37
N SER A 875 28.35 40.33 -8.01
CA SER A 875 27.72 41.33 -8.87
C SER A 875 27.44 42.55 -8.01
N ASP A 876 27.49 43.75 -8.56
CA ASP A 876 27.22 44.99 -7.82
C ASP A 876 25.80 45.06 -7.23
N GLU A 877 25.64 46.06 -6.35
CA GLU A 877 24.42 46.46 -5.62
C GLU A 877 23.95 45.57 -4.46
N THR A 878 23.02 46.13 -3.67
CA THR A 878 22.67 45.69 -2.32
C THR A 878 21.60 44.60 -2.27
N GLU A 879 21.71 43.70 -1.28
CA GLU A 879 20.72 42.65 -0.96
C GLU A 879 20.38 41.70 -2.12
N ARG A 880 21.39 41.00 -2.67
CA ARG A 880 21.17 39.89 -3.62
C ARG A 880 20.37 38.76 -2.93
N VAL A 881 19.12 38.57 -3.36
CA VAL A 881 18.20 37.53 -2.86
C VAL A 881 17.82 36.58 -4.00
N LEU A 882 18.36 35.35 -3.96
CA LEU A 882 18.10 34.32 -4.97
C LEU A 882 16.80 33.54 -4.70
N THR A 883 16.39 32.73 -5.66
CA THR A 883 15.20 31.85 -5.54
C THR A 883 15.59 30.38 -5.59
N THR A 884 15.04 29.60 -4.66
CA THR A 884 15.22 28.15 -4.62
C THR A 884 14.20 27.38 -5.48
N ALA A 885 13.33 28.07 -6.23
CA ALA A 885 12.26 27.46 -7.00
C ALA A 885 12.71 26.39 -8.02
N PRO A 886 13.83 26.53 -8.77
CA PRO A 886 14.31 25.48 -9.66
C PRO A 886 14.69 24.21 -8.88
N LEU A 887 15.44 24.37 -7.78
CA LEU A 887 15.85 23.27 -6.90
C LEU A 887 14.63 22.59 -6.25
N LYS A 888 13.67 23.36 -5.75
CA LYS A 888 12.39 22.87 -5.23
C LYS A 888 11.65 22.02 -6.28
N SER A 889 11.59 22.48 -7.53
CA SER A 889 10.97 21.73 -8.63
C SER A 889 11.69 20.40 -8.93
N MET A 890 13.03 20.39 -8.95
CA MET A 890 13.81 19.16 -9.13
C MET A 890 13.50 18.12 -8.04
N ILE A 891 13.55 18.54 -6.77
CA ILE A 891 13.33 17.66 -5.62
C ILE A 891 11.87 17.20 -5.53
N GLN A 892 10.90 18.03 -5.89
CA GLN A 892 9.49 17.65 -5.95
C GLN A 892 9.21 16.52 -6.94
N ARG A 893 10.02 16.34 -7.99
CA ARG A 893 9.91 15.21 -8.94
C ARG A 893 10.51 13.91 -8.38
N LEU A 894 11.57 13.98 -7.57
CA LEU A 894 12.16 12.84 -6.87
C LEU A 894 11.33 12.39 -5.66
N ALA A 895 10.87 13.35 -4.87
CA ALA A 895 10.20 13.16 -3.60
C ALA A 895 8.87 13.95 -3.58
N PRO A 896 7.80 13.40 -4.18
CA PRO A 896 6.50 14.07 -4.34
C PRO A 896 5.84 14.56 -3.04
N ARG A 897 6.30 14.07 -1.87
CA ARG A 897 5.88 14.55 -0.55
C ARG A 897 6.12 16.05 -0.32
N PHE A 898 7.12 16.64 -0.99
CA PHE A 898 7.43 18.07 -0.88
C PHE A 898 6.63 18.93 -1.87
N MET A 899 5.66 18.36 -2.62
CA MET A 899 4.83 19.12 -3.57
C MET A 899 3.93 20.15 -2.86
N GLY A 900 3.84 21.34 -3.48
CA GLY A 900 3.07 22.47 -2.94
C GLY A 900 3.86 23.36 -1.98
N SER A 901 3.15 23.84 -0.95
CA SER A 901 3.60 24.92 -0.05
C SER A 901 3.13 24.71 1.40
N GLN A 902 3.13 23.46 1.86
CA GLN A 902 3.01 23.13 3.29
C GLN A 902 4.38 23.23 3.97
N GLN A 903 4.41 23.49 5.28
CA GLN A 903 5.63 23.32 6.10
C GLN A 903 6.08 21.84 6.08
N GLN A 904 7.37 21.61 6.27
CA GLN A 904 8.01 20.29 6.17
C GLN A 904 9.10 20.14 7.23
N ASP A 905 9.57 18.91 7.41
CA ASP A 905 10.71 18.60 8.27
C ASP A 905 12.04 18.89 7.54
N ALA A 906 12.90 19.72 8.14
CA ALA A 906 14.19 20.09 7.56
C ALA A 906 15.21 18.95 7.54
N GLN A 907 15.19 18.03 8.52
CA GLN A 907 16.06 16.85 8.51
C GLN A 907 15.63 15.87 7.41
N GLU A 908 14.32 15.70 7.24
CA GLU A 908 13.80 14.83 6.20
C GLU A 908 14.13 15.38 4.81
N PHE A 909 13.93 16.69 4.59
CA PHE A 909 14.33 17.36 3.35
C PHE A 909 15.83 17.23 3.06
N LEU A 910 16.69 17.44 4.07
CA LEU A 910 18.14 17.25 3.97
C LEU A 910 18.50 15.83 3.49
N ARG A 911 17.85 14.79 4.02
CA ARG A 911 18.11 13.40 3.61
C ARG A 911 17.74 13.13 2.15
N TYR A 912 16.57 13.58 1.70
CA TYR A 912 16.18 13.43 0.29
C TYR A 912 17.07 14.25 -0.66
N LEU A 913 17.54 15.44 -0.24
CA LEU A 913 18.47 16.25 -1.00
C LEU A 913 19.85 15.57 -1.11
N LEU A 914 20.43 15.12 0.01
CA LEU A 914 21.72 14.41 0.01
C LEU A 914 21.66 13.11 -0.79
N GLN A 915 20.57 12.33 -0.69
CA GLN A 915 20.39 11.13 -1.50
C GLN A 915 20.30 11.45 -3.00
N GLY A 916 19.47 12.43 -3.40
CA GLY A 916 19.31 12.78 -4.80
C GLY A 916 20.61 13.35 -5.43
N LEU A 917 21.35 14.17 -4.68
CA LEU A 917 22.66 14.67 -5.10
C LEU A 917 23.71 13.55 -5.16
N HIS A 918 23.66 12.59 -4.23
CA HIS A 918 24.52 11.41 -4.24
C HIS A 918 24.27 10.56 -5.49
N GLU A 919 23.01 10.21 -5.79
CA GLU A 919 22.63 9.37 -6.94
C GLU A 919 23.03 10.00 -8.27
N ASP A 920 22.89 11.32 -8.42
CA ASP A 920 23.27 12.06 -9.62
C ASP A 920 24.78 12.08 -9.91
N VAL A 921 25.64 11.80 -8.92
CA VAL A 921 27.11 11.72 -9.07
C VAL A 921 27.72 10.41 -8.54
N ASN A 922 26.91 9.35 -8.45
CA ASN A 922 27.38 8.04 -7.99
C ASN A 922 28.26 7.39 -9.07
N ARG A 923 29.51 7.11 -8.71
CA ARG A 923 30.57 6.49 -9.54
C ARG A 923 30.23 5.05 -9.94
N VAL A 924 29.26 4.42 -9.26
CA VAL A 924 28.71 3.10 -9.63
C VAL A 924 27.64 3.27 -10.72
N THR A 925 28.10 3.33 -11.98
CA THR A 925 27.21 3.52 -13.15
C THR A 925 26.27 2.35 -13.43
N SER A 926 26.68 1.12 -13.09
CA SER A 926 25.89 -0.10 -13.18
C SER A 926 25.80 -0.76 -11.82
N ARG A 927 24.58 -0.81 -11.23
CA ARG A 927 24.35 -1.36 -9.89
C ARG A 927 24.45 -2.89 -9.92
N PRO A 928 25.48 -3.53 -9.32
CA PRO A 928 25.56 -4.98 -9.25
C PRO A 928 24.47 -5.57 -8.34
N LYS A 929 24.20 -6.88 -8.47
CA LYS A 929 23.30 -7.58 -7.55
C LYS A 929 23.77 -7.36 -6.08
N PRO A 930 22.86 -7.01 -5.15
CA PRO A 930 23.18 -6.94 -3.73
C PRO A 930 23.71 -8.27 -3.20
N ILE A 931 24.71 -8.22 -2.32
CA ILE A 931 25.22 -9.40 -1.61
C ILE A 931 24.43 -9.50 -0.31
N THR A 932 23.47 -10.41 -0.26
CA THR A 932 22.56 -10.62 0.88
C THR A 932 22.97 -11.80 1.78
N THR A 933 24.11 -12.43 1.52
CA THR A 933 24.72 -13.38 2.45
C THR A 933 25.32 -12.62 3.63
N ASP A 934 25.35 -13.22 4.81
CA ASP A 934 26.02 -12.64 5.97
C ASP A 934 27.53 -12.43 5.72
N ILE A 935 28.17 -11.68 6.62
CA ILE A 935 29.63 -11.58 6.66
C ILE A 935 30.12 -12.70 7.59
N ASP A 936 31.09 -13.49 7.12
CA ASP A 936 31.62 -14.67 7.82
C ASP A 936 31.89 -14.37 9.31
N ASP A 937 31.27 -15.17 10.17
CA ASP A 937 31.22 -14.88 11.59
C ASP A 937 32.58 -15.13 12.29
N SER A 938 33.52 -15.82 11.62
CA SER A 938 34.91 -16.00 12.07
C SER A 938 35.77 -14.74 11.96
N LEU A 939 35.37 -13.77 11.13
CA LEU A 939 36.13 -12.54 10.91
C LEU A 939 36.10 -11.62 12.15
N SER A 940 37.24 -10.95 12.40
CA SER A 940 37.32 -9.93 13.46
C SER A 940 36.36 -8.76 13.19
N ALA A 941 35.98 -8.02 14.24
CA ALA A 941 35.12 -6.85 14.11
C ALA A 941 35.68 -5.79 13.12
N SER A 942 37.00 -5.64 13.01
CA SER A 942 37.64 -4.76 12.04
C SER A 942 37.45 -5.27 10.60
N GLN A 943 37.71 -6.56 10.35
CA GLN A 943 37.48 -7.17 9.03
C GLN A 943 36.00 -7.13 8.63
N LYS A 944 35.07 -7.36 9.56
CA LYS A 944 33.62 -7.24 9.34
C LYS A 944 33.22 -5.80 8.98
N SER A 945 33.77 -4.79 9.66
CA SER A 945 33.59 -3.36 9.32
C SER A 945 34.08 -3.04 7.90
N MET A 946 35.28 -3.51 7.55
CA MET A 946 35.90 -3.29 6.24
C MET A 946 35.10 -3.94 5.10
N GLU A 947 34.68 -5.20 5.27
CA GLU A 947 33.86 -5.90 4.27
C GLU A 947 32.45 -5.30 4.16
N ALA A 948 31.82 -4.90 5.25
CA ALA A 948 30.54 -4.16 5.21
C ALA A 948 30.68 -2.83 4.45
N TRP A 949 31.75 -2.07 4.71
CA TRP A 949 32.03 -0.81 4.01
C TRP A 949 32.33 -1.03 2.52
N LYS A 950 33.07 -2.08 2.17
CA LYS A 950 33.35 -2.49 0.79
C LYS A 950 32.07 -2.93 0.06
N ARG A 951 31.19 -3.67 0.72
CA ARG A 951 29.86 -4.07 0.17
C ARG A 951 28.96 -2.86 -0.07
N PHE A 952 29.01 -1.84 0.80
CA PHE A 952 28.31 -0.57 0.63
C PHE A 952 28.87 0.25 -0.56
N LEU A 953 30.20 0.43 -0.64
CA LEU A 953 30.83 1.16 -1.76
C LEU A 953 30.68 0.49 -3.14
N ARG A 954 30.33 -0.80 -3.21
CA ARG A 954 29.92 -1.48 -4.47
C ARG A 954 28.58 -1.00 -5.02
N LEU A 955 27.80 -0.24 -4.24
CA LEU A 955 26.49 0.28 -4.61
C LEU A 955 26.45 1.81 -4.57
N GLU A 956 26.97 2.41 -3.50
CA GLU A 956 26.89 3.84 -3.25
C GLU A 956 28.31 4.44 -3.04
N ASN A 957 28.88 5.05 -4.09
CA ASN A 957 30.21 5.69 -4.03
C ASN A 957 30.16 7.06 -4.71
N SER A 958 30.24 8.15 -3.95
CA SER A 958 30.38 9.50 -4.51
C SER A 958 30.98 10.49 -3.52
N LYS A 959 31.24 11.72 -3.96
CA LYS A 959 31.73 12.80 -3.08
C LYS A 959 30.84 13.05 -1.86
N PHE A 960 29.54 12.81 -1.97
CA PHE A 960 28.63 12.92 -0.84
C PHE A 960 28.83 11.79 0.19
N VAL A 961 29.23 10.60 -0.24
CA VAL A 961 29.66 9.50 0.66
C VAL A 961 30.99 9.84 1.32
N ASP A 962 31.94 10.40 0.56
CA ASP A 962 33.26 10.82 1.04
C ASP A 962 33.17 11.89 2.15
N LEU A 963 32.14 12.74 2.10
CA LEU A 963 31.92 13.84 3.05
C LEU A 963 31.02 13.46 4.24
N PHE A 964 29.82 12.94 3.97
CA PHE A 964 28.73 12.85 4.97
C PHE A 964 28.53 11.46 5.59
N VAL A 965 29.12 10.39 5.03
CA VAL A 965 28.76 9.01 5.45
C VAL A 965 29.78 8.39 6.40
N GLY A 966 29.31 8.16 7.63
CA GLY A 966 29.98 7.36 8.65
C GLY A 966 29.48 5.91 8.68
N GLN A 967 30.00 5.12 9.61
CA GLN A 967 29.57 3.74 9.87
C GLN A 967 29.32 3.56 11.38
N LEU A 968 28.14 3.06 11.75
CA LEU A 968 27.83 2.58 13.10
C LEU A 968 28.26 1.12 13.24
N LYS A 969 28.57 0.72 14.47
CA LYS A 969 28.71 -0.65 14.93
C LYS A 969 27.58 -0.94 15.90
N ALA A 970 26.67 -1.84 15.53
CA ALA A 970 25.68 -2.37 16.45
C ALA A 970 26.19 -3.71 17.01
N THR A 971 26.17 -3.85 18.33
CA THR A 971 26.51 -5.12 19.01
C THR A 971 25.24 -5.66 19.67
N LEU A 972 24.90 -6.92 19.40
CA LEU A 972 23.74 -7.61 19.96
C LEU A 972 24.21 -8.84 20.72
N ARG A 973 24.10 -8.85 22.06
CA ARG A 973 24.57 -9.93 22.93
C ARG A 973 23.42 -10.70 23.55
N CYS A 974 23.34 -12.00 23.29
CA CYS A 974 22.39 -12.89 23.95
C CYS A 974 22.74 -13.04 25.44
N THR A 975 21.79 -12.75 26.34
CA THR A 975 22.02 -12.85 27.80
C THR A 975 21.98 -14.28 28.32
N VAL A 976 21.69 -15.27 27.47
CA VAL A 976 21.58 -16.68 27.86
C VAL A 976 22.82 -17.50 27.48
N CYS A 977 23.38 -17.28 26.28
CA CYS A 977 24.59 -17.98 25.82
C CYS A 977 25.83 -17.07 25.68
N GLY A 978 25.73 -15.79 26.04
CA GLY A 978 26.82 -14.81 25.96
C GLY A 978 27.27 -14.40 24.56
N HIS A 979 26.85 -15.11 23.50
CA HIS A 979 27.20 -14.82 22.11
C HIS A 979 26.80 -13.39 21.73
N ALA A 980 27.77 -12.65 21.19
CA ALA A 980 27.55 -11.34 20.59
C ALA A 980 27.73 -11.43 19.08
N SER A 981 26.69 -11.03 18.33
CA SER A 981 26.80 -10.69 16.91
C SER A 981 27.07 -9.19 16.76
N VAL A 982 27.69 -8.81 15.65
CA VAL A 982 28.07 -7.41 15.38
C VAL A 982 27.76 -7.07 13.93
N THR A 983 26.93 -6.05 13.70
CA THR A 983 26.63 -5.49 12.37
C THR A 983 27.22 -4.10 12.20
N PHE A 984 27.40 -3.69 10.95
CA PHE A 984 28.03 -2.42 10.59
C PHE A 984 27.22 -1.69 9.52
N ASP A 985 26.62 -0.57 9.91
CA ASP A 985 25.57 0.10 9.16
C ASP A 985 25.99 1.53 8.78
N PRO A 986 25.89 1.95 7.49
CA PRO A 986 26.24 3.30 7.07
C PRO A 986 25.21 4.33 7.55
N PHE A 987 25.66 5.53 7.95
CA PHE A 987 24.77 6.62 8.36
C PHE A 987 25.13 7.95 7.69
N TRP A 988 24.09 8.71 7.32
CA TRP A 988 24.17 10.06 6.74
C TRP A 988 23.95 11.18 7.77
N ASP A 989 23.21 10.87 8.84
CA ASP A 989 22.98 11.75 10.00
C ASP A 989 22.83 10.89 11.27
N LEU A 990 23.16 11.47 12.43
CA LEU A 990 22.86 10.89 13.73
C LEU A 990 21.64 11.58 14.36
N SER A 991 20.51 10.90 14.33
CA SER A 991 19.26 11.35 14.95
C SER A 991 19.21 10.97 16.44
N LEU A 992 19.74 11.83 17.31
CA LEU A 992 19.91 11.59 18.74
C LEU A 992 18.63 11.81 19.57
N PRO A 993 18.33 10.97 20.57
CA PRO A 993 17.29 11.23 21.56
C PRO A 993 17.74 12.33 22.55
N ILE A 994 16.79 13.09 23.09
CA ILE A 994 17.06 14.11 24.12
C ILE A 994 16.69 13.53 25.50
N PRO A 995 17.63 13.42 26.46
CA PRO A 995 17.37 12.74 27.75
C PRO A 995 16.32 13.44 28.63
N SER A 996 16.28 14.78 28.63
CA SER A 996 15.30 15.56 29.40
C SER A 996 14.29 16.26 28.49
N ARG A 997 13.07 16.44 29.02
CA ARG A 997 11.94 17.11 28.37
C ARG A 997 11.81 18.59 28.75
N SER A 998 12.62 19.05 29.71
CA SER A 998 12.66 20.43 30.21
C SER A 998 14.07 20.77 30.73
N GLY A 999 14.35 22.06 30.91
CA GLY A 999 15.67 22.55 31.33
C GLY A 999 16.72 22.49 30.22
N GLN A 1000 17.98 22.28 30.62
CA GLN A 1000 19.16 22.26 29.76
C GLN A 1000 19.90 20.92 29.89
N VAL A 1001 20.40 20.37 28.79
CA VAL A 1001 21.23 19.16 28.75
C VAL A 1001 22.40 19.37 27.80
N ARG A 1002 23.55 18.73 28.05
CA ARG A 1002 24.69 18.75 27.11
C ARG A 1002 24.43 17.80 25.93
N LEU A 1003 25.00 18.12 24.76
CA LEU A 1003 24.93 17.27 23.57
C LEU A 1003 25.54 15.88 23.82
N GLN A 1004 26.60 15.81 24.64
CA GLN A 1004 27.19 14.55 25.11
C GLN A 1004 26.14 13.64 25.75
N ALA A 1005 25.24 14.15 26.60
CA ALA A 1005 24.17 13.35 27.20
C ALA A 1005 23.18 12.77 26.18
N CYS A 1006 23.04 13.40 25.01
CA CYS A 1006 22.24 12.88 23.88
C CYS A 1006 22.99 11.78 23.12
N PHE A 1007 24.33 11.84 23.05
CA PHE A 1007 25.17 10.75 22.56
C PHE A 1007 25.24 9.59 23.57
N ASP A 1008 25.43 9.85 24.86
CA ASP A 1008 25.43 8.85 25.94
C ASP A 1008 24.15 8.00 25.88
N LEU A 1009 22.99 8.63 25.72
CA LEU A 1009 21.70 7.95 25.58
C LEU A 1009 21.51 7.24 24.22
N PHE A 1010 22.23 7.65 23.18
CA PHE A 1010 22.22 6.99 21.85
C PHE A 1010 23.14 5.75 21.81
N THR A 1011 24.27 5.77 22.52
CA THR A 1011 25.21 4.64 22.62
C THR A 1011 24.92 3.71 23.79
N LYS A 1012 24.05 4.12 24.73
CA LYS A 1012 23.65 3.32 25.91
C LYS A 1012 23.20 1.92 25.51
N GLU A 1013 23.62 0.93 26.30
CA GLU A 1013 23.11 -0.43 26.16
C GLU A 1013 21.63 -0.51 26.56
N GLU A 1014 20.79 -0.95 25.62
CA GLU A 1014 19.36 -1.24 25.81
C GLU A 1014 19.14 -2.75 25.97
N VAL A 1015 18.07 -3.14 26.65
CA VAL A 1015 17.74 -4.54 26.94
C VAL A 1015 16.50 -4.94 26.15
N LEU A 1016 16.68 -5.80 25.15
CA LEU A 1016 15.62 -6.35 24.31
C LEU A 1016 15.02 -7.57 25.00
N ASP A 1017 13.81 -7.40 25.55
CA ASP A 1017 13.06 -8.39 26.32
C ASP A 1017 11.56 -8.36 25.94
N GLY A 1018 10.76 -9.26 26.50
CA GLY A 1018 9.35 -9.40 26.14
C GLY A 1018 9.16 -9.63 24.63
N ASP A 1019 8.37 -8.77 24.00
CA ASP A 1019 8.09 -8.80 22.56
C ASP A 1019 9.25 -8.33 21.67
N GLU A 1020 10.27 -7.67 22.23
CA GLU A 1020 11.44 -7.19 21.48
C GLU A 1020 12.57 -8.24 21.39
N LYS A 1021 12.40 -9.43 22.01
CA LYS A 1021 13.38 -10.53 21.99
C LYS A 1021 13.81 -10.93 20.57
N THR A 1022 15.10 -10.83 20.29
CA THR A 1022 15.70 -11.22 19.00
C THR A 1022 16.06 -12.70 18.96
N THR A 1023 16.01 -13.32 17.77
CA THR A 1023 16.48 -14.69 17.58
C THR A 1023 18.00 -14.75 17.68
N CYS A 1024 18.54 -15.52 18.62
CA CYS A 1024 19.98 -15.72 18.75
C CYS A 1024 20.46 -16.82 17.78
N SER A 1025 21.44 -16.50 16.92
CA SER A 1025 22.08 -17.41 15.96
C SER A 1025 22.68 -18.68 16.59
N LYS A 1026 23.13 -18.63 17.87
CA LYS A 1026 23.60 -19.83 18.60
C LYS A 1026 22.50 -20.59 19.35
N CYS A 1027 21.44 -19.91 19.82
CA CYS A 1027 20.34 -20.59 20.54
C CYS A 1027 19.21 -21.04 19.60
N GLN A 1028 19.20 -20.61 18.34
CA GLN A 1028 18.16 -20.86 17.33
C GLN A 1028 16.73 -20.55 17.82
N THR A 1029 16.61 -19.62 18.77
CA THR A 1029 15.40 -19.28 19.51
C THR A 1029 15.37 -17.79 19.85
N ARG A 1030 14.18 -17.21 20.08
CA ARG A 1030 14.03 -15.83 20.56
C ARG A 1030 14.53 -15.70 21.99
N GLN A 1031 15.58 -14.93 22.20
CA GLN A 1031 16.22 -14.78 23.50
C GLN A 1031 16.24 -13.32 23.95
N LYS A 1032 16.34 -13.12 25.27
CA LYS A 1032 16.67 -11.81 25.84
C LYS A 1032 18.10 -11.45 25.42
N CYS A 1033 18.27 -10.23 24.91
CA CYS A 1033 19.54 -9.73 24.42
C CYS A 1033 19.80 -8.32 24.93
N THR A 1034 21.06 -7.93 25.09
CA THR A 1034 21.44 -6.51 25.16
C THR A 1034 21.85 -6.02 23.78
N ARG A 1035 21.59 -4.75 23.49
CA ARG A 1035 21.97 -4.08 22.25
C ARG A 1035 22.66 -2.76 22.56
N SER A 1036 23.81 -2.51 21.93
CA SER A 1036 24.56 -1.27 22.09
C SER A 1036 25.06 -0.75 20.75
N LEU A 1037 25.19 0.58 20.64
CA LEU A 1037 25.65 1.28 19.44
C LEU A 1037 26.96 2.01 19.73
N SER A 1038 27.87 2.02 18.76
CA SER A 1038 29.11 2.81 18.78
C SER A 1038 29.47 3.27 17.37
N ILE A 1039 30.30 4.31 17.23
CA ILE A 1039 30.68 4.85 15.92
C ILE A 1039 31.97 4.16 15.47
N GLN A 1040 31.91 3.38 14.39
CA GLN A 1040 33.05 2.66 13.83
C GLN A 1040 33.85 3.53 12.85
N LYS A 1041 33.17 4.39 12.10
CA LYS A 1041 33.77 5.37 11.20
C LYS A 1041 33.02 6.69 11.33
N PHE A 1042 33.76 7.76 11.57
CA PHE A 1042 33.24 9.12 11.56
C PHE A 1042 33.27 9.71 10.13
N PRO A 1043 32.23 10.48 9.72
CA PRO A 1043 32.26 11.23 8.47
C PRO A 1043 33.18 12.47 8.58
N ARG A 1044 33.52 13.13 7.45
CA ARG A 1044 34.22 14.43 7.52
C ARG A 1044 33.27 15.53 8.00
N ILE A 1045 32.03 15.48 7.52
CA ILE A 1045 30.93 16.38 7.89
C ILE A 1045 29.91 15.57 8.67
N LEU A 1046 29.81 15.81 9.97
CA LEU A 1046 28.85 15.14 10.85
C LEU A 1046 27.58 15.97 10.98
N VAL A 1047 26.48 15.41 10.49
CA VAL A 1047 25.12 15.93 10.69
C VAL A 1047 24.52 15.29 11.94
N VAL A 1048 24.10 16.11 12.90
CA VAL A 1048 23.44 15.64 14.14
C VAL A 1048 22.04 16.24 14.22
N HIS A 1049 21.01 15.40 14.18
CA HIS A 1049 19.62 15.78 14.35
C HIS A 1049 19.19 15.51 15.80
N LEU A 1050 18.60 16.52 16.44
CA LEU A 1050 18.02 16.41 17.77
C LEU A 1050 16.55 16.01 17.63
N LYS A 1051 16.16 14.81 18.09
CA LYS A 1051 14.78 14.27 18.02
C LYS A 1051 13.79 15.08 18.88
N ARG A 1052 13.47 16.30 18.47
CA ARG A 1052 12.52 17.21 19.12
C ARG A 1052 11.06 16.88 18.83
N PHE A 1053 10.82 16.03 17.84
CA PHE A 1053 9.51 15.53 17.44
C PHE A 1053 9.53 14.00 17.51
N SER A 1054 8.42 13.38 17.93
CA SER A 1054 8.25 11.92 17.96
C SER A 1054 7.03 11.51 17.13
N PRO A 1055 7.19 10.75 16.04
CA PRO A 1055 6.06 10.25 15.24
C PRO A 1055 5.09 9.35 16.03
N GLN A 1056 5.59 8.70 17.08
CA GLN A 1056 4.85 7.74 17.90
C GLN A 1056 3.91 8.42 18.92
N GLU A 1057 4.14 9.69 19.27
CA GLU A 1057 3.42 10.39 20.34
C GLU A 1057 2.56 11.56 19.79
N ARG A 1058 1.48 11.21 19.08
CA ARG A 1058 0.50 12.09 18.39
C ARG A 1058 -0.01 13.35 19.12
N PHE A 1059 0.24 13.49 20.42
CA PHE A 1059 -0.25 14.58 21.27
C PHE A 1059 0.85 15.36 22.02
N ARG A 1060 2.14 15.12 21.77
CA ARG A 1060 3.23 15.93 22.38
C ARG A 1060 3.78 16.96 21.41
N GLY A 1061 3.86 18.22 21.88
CA GLY A 1061 4.50 19.30 21.15
C GLY A 1061 6.03 19.16 21.12
N LYS A 1062 6.68 20.05 20.35
CA LYS A 1062 8.15 20.14 20.21
C LYS A 1062 8.84 20.09 21.57
N LEU A 1063 9.85 19.23 21.73
CA LEU A 1063 10.76 19.31 22.88
C LEU A 1063 11.56 20.61 22.80
N ASN A 1064 11.32 21.50 23.76
CA ASN A 1064 11.97 22.81 23.86
C ASN A 1064 13.18 22.82 24.81
N THR A 1065 13.61 21.67 25.32
CA THR A 1065 14.85 21.49 26.09
C THR A 1065 16.03 22.17 25.39
N THR A 1066 16.78 23.03 26.09
CA THR A 1066 18.04 23.56 25.53
C THR A 1066 19.05 22.43 25.46
N VAL A 1067 19.58 22.16 24.28
CA VAL A 1067 20.68 21.21 24.10
C VAL A 1067 21.93 22.04 23.88
N ASP A 1068 22.81 22.01 24.86
CA ASP A 1068 24.05 22.76 24.93
C ASP A 1068 25.17 22.03 24.17
N PHE A 1069 25.84 22.73 23.25
CA PHE A 1069 26.85 22.13 22.36
C PHE A 1069 28.09 23.01 22.19
N SER A 1070 29.26 22.37 22.22
CA SER A 1070 30.56 23.02 22.02
C SER A 1070 30.70 23.51 20.57
N VAL A 1071 30.84 24.83 20.39
CA VAL A 1071 31.03 25.43 19.05
C VAL A 1071 32.38 25.04 18.44
N ASN A 1072 33.44 24.97 19.25
CA ASN A 1072 34.76 24.50 18.86
C ASN A 1072 35.14 23.30 19.75
N GLY A 1073 35.72 22.25 19.16
CA GLY A 1073 36.31 21.14 19.92
C GLY A 1073 35.31 20.18 20.60
N LEU A 1074 34.17 19.89 19.96
CA LEU A 1074 33.29 18.79 20.37
C LEU A 1074 34.05 17.46 20.25
N ASP A 1075 34.42 16.87 21.38
CA ASP A 1075 35.12 15.58 21.45
C ASP A 1075 34.11 14.43 21.43
N LEU A 1076 34.22 13.55 20.43
CA LEU A 1076 33.39 12.35 20.25
C LEU A 1076 34.22 11.06 20.34
N SER A 1077 35.49 11.14 20.72
CA SER A 1077 36.37 9.98 20.95
C SER A 1077 35.77 8.93 21.90
N PRO A 1078 35.04 9.29 22.98
CA PRO A 1078 34.38 8.31 23.86
C PRO A 1078 33.34 7.42 23.17
N TYR A 1079 32.74 7.88 22.08
CA TYR A 1079 31.72 7.14 21.32
C TYR A 1079 32.31 6.33 20.15
N SER A 1080 33.64 6.38 19.97
CA SER A 1080 34.36 5.58 18.98
C SER A 1080 34.45 4.12 19.40
N ALA A 1081 34.09 3.22 18.49
CA ALA A 1081 34.19 1.77 18.68
C ALA A 1081 35.63 1.25 18.93
N GLY A 1082 36.64 2.10 18.71
CA GLY A 1082 38.06 1.84 18.98
C GLY A 1082 38.79 3.06 19.59
N GLN A 1083 38.08 3.92 20.33
CA GLN A 1083 38.63 5.10 21.03
C GLN A 1083 39.50 6.06 20.16
N THR A 1084 39.26 6.09 18.85
CA THR A 1084 39.99 6.95 17.91
C THR A 1084 39.78 8.44 18.25
N PRO A 1085 40.86 9.25 18.40
CA PRO A 1085 40.74 10.68 18.65
C PRO A 1085 39.90 11.39 17.58
N CYS A 1086 38.77 11.95 17.98
CA CYS A 1086 37.77 12.51 17.06
C CYS A 1086 37.18 13.80 17.63
N ARG A 1087 37.60 14.94 17.05
CA ARG A 1087 37.15 16.29 17.47
C ARG A 1087 36.51 17.04 16.33
N TYR A 1088 35.43 17.73 16.62
CA TYR A 1088 34.61 18.46 15.66
C TYR A 1088 34.50 19.95 16.01
N SER A 1089 34.32 20.78 14.99
CA SER A 1089 33.93 22.18 15.13
C SER A 1089 32.60 22.43 14.43
N LEU A 1090 31.69 23.12 15.10
CA LEU A 1090 30.38 23.49 14.56
C LEU A 1090 30.54 24.61 13.53
N TYR A 1091 29.86 24.49 12.40
CA TYR A 1091 29.79 25.54 11.38
C TYR A 1091 28.36 25.82 10.89
N GLY A 1092 27.37 25.00 11.24
CA GLY A 1092 25.97 25.23 10.85
C GLY A 1092 24.97 24.74 11.88
N VAL A 1093 23.88 25.48 12.06
CA VAL A 1093 22.72 25.13 12.88
C VAL A 1093 21.44 25.48 12.12
N ALA A 1094 20.66 24.45 11.76
CA ALA A 1094 19.27 24.65 11.40
C ALA A 1094 18.44 24.83 12.69
N ASN A 1095 17.89 26.02 12.88
CA ASN A 1095 16.99 26.35 13.98
C ASN A 1095 15.54 26.13 13.57
N HIS A 1096 14.67 25.77 14.52
CA HIS A 1096 13.22 25.71 14.32
C HIS A 1096 12.44 26.37 15.48
N SER A 1097 11.49 27.23 15.13
CA SER A 1097 10.55 27.90 16.05
C SER A 1097 9.11 27.48 15.74
N GLY A 1098 8.27 27.25 16.75
CA GLY A 1098 6.89 26.81 16.58
C GLY A 1098 6.72 25.29 16.44
N THR A 1099 5.79 24.85 15.59
CA THR A 1099 5.33 23.47 15.43
C THR A 1099 5.53 22.95 14.00
N LEU A 1100 5.46 21.63 13.78
CA LEU A 1100 5.56 21.04 12.43
C LEU A 1100 4.44 21.49 11.46
N LEU A 1101 3.28 21.92 11.97
CA LEU A 1101 2.14 22.37 11.16
C LEU A 1101 2.18 23.89 10.88
N SER A 1102 2.70 24.65 11.84
CA SER A 1102 2.92 26.10 11.74
C SER A 1102 4.14 26.45 12.58
N GLY A 1103 5.21 26.81 11.90
CA GLY A 1103 6.55 27.00 12.44
C GLY A 1103 7.47 27.62 11.38
N HIS A 1104 8.68 27.98 11.79
CA HIS A 1104 9.64 28.69 10.94
C HIS A 1104 11.07 28.20 11.20
N TYR A 1105 11.88 28.15 10.15
CA TYR A 1105 13.28 27.75 10.21
C TYR A 1105 14.21 28.91 9.85
N THR A 1106 15.34 29.02 10.55
CA THR A 1106 16.46 29.91 10.19
C THR A 1106 17.78 29.13 10.28
N ALA A 1107 18.79 29.52 9.52
CA ALA A 1107 20.12 28.94 9.62
C ALA A 1107 21.04 29.90 10.41
N HIS A 1108 21.79 29.39 11.38
CA HIS A 1108 23.01 30.06 11.84
C HIS A 1108 24.18 29.35 11.17
N CYS A 1109 25.02 30.06 10.42
CA CYS A 1109 26.21 29.46 9.82
C CYS A 1109 27.46 30.29 10.07
N ARG A 1110 28.58 29.59 10.27
CA ARG A 1110 29.92 30.17 10.33
C ARG A 1110 30.45 30.28 8.92
N HIS A 1111 30.73 31.48 8.47
CA HIS A 1111 31.19 31.74 7.12
C HIS A 1111 32.59 31.13 6.90
N PRO A 1112 32.80 30.22 5.92
CA PRO A 1112 34.01 29.40 5.84
C PRO A 1112 35.32 30.13 5.49
N TYR A 1113 35.26 31.43 5.18
CA TYR A 1113 36.44 32.25 4.84
C TYR A 1113 36.71 33.40 5.84
N THR A 1114 35.69 34.13 6.33
CA THR A 1114 35.88 35.14 7.41
C THR A 1114 35.82 34.55 8.82
N ALA A 1115 35.33 33.32 8.97
CA ALA A 1115 35.13 32.60 10.23
C ALA A 1115 34.15 33.25 11.24
N GLU A 1116 33.46 34.33 10.85
CA GLU A 1116 32.36 34.97 11.57
C GLU A 1116 31.06 34.16 11.48
N TRP A 1117 30.07 34.49 12.31
CA TRP A 1117 28.75 33.85 12.30
C TRP A 1117 27.68 34.79 11.73
N TYR A 1118 26.73 34.21 11.00
CA TYR A 1118 25.58 34.93 10.41
C TYR A 1118 24.28 34.17 10.65
N GLU A 1119 23.18 34.89 10.93
CA GLU A 1119 21.82 34.36 10.79
C GLU A 1119 21.34 34.57 9.34
N TYR A 1120 20.83 33.51 8.74
CA TYR A 1120 20.13 33.49 7.46
C TYR A 1120 18.65 33.19 7.71
N ASN A 1121 17.81 34.21 7.56
CA ASN A 1121 16.38 34.16 7.78
C ASN A 1121 15.65 34.42 6.46
N ASP A 1122 15.49 33.35 5.67
CA ASP A 1122 15.11 33.38 4.26
C ASP A 1122 15.94 34.41 3.46
N SER A 1123 15.34 35.55 3.09
CA SER A 1123 15.98 36.58 2.26
C SER A 1123 16.91 37.51 3.03
N ARG A 1124 16.90 37.47 4.37
CA ARG A 1124 17.72 38.35 5.22
C ARG A 1124 18.95 37.62 5.72
N VAL A 1125 20.09 38.31 5.66
CA VAL A 1125 21.37 37.83 6.20
C VAL A 1125 21.92 38.89 7.15
N HIS A 1126 22.22 38.50 8.38
CA HIS A 1126 22.68 39.41 9.43
C HIS A 1126 23.89 38.80 10.17
N VAL A 1127 24.91 39.61 10.45
CA VAL A 1127 26.05 39.19 11.29
C VAL A 1127 25.57 38.91 12.72
N MET A 1128 26.13 37.90 13.37
CA MET A 1128 25.67 37.38 14.65
C MET A 1128 26.86 37.04 15.56
N ASP A 1129 26.74 37.38 16.84
CA ASP A 1129 27.69 36.96 17.87
C ASP A 1129 27.64 35.42 18.08
N GLN A 1130 28.82 34.78 18.19
CA GLN A 1130 28.93 33.33 18.43
C GLN A 1130 28.16 32.86 19.68
N ARG A 1131 28.00 33.72 20.69
CA ARG A 1131 27.22 33.44 21.92
C ARG A 1131 25.75 33.11 21.61
N ASN A 1132 25.19 33.64 20.53
CA ASN A 1132 23.79 33.44 20.13
C ASN A 1132 23.55 32.17 19.27
N VAL A 1133 24.61 31.44 18.91
CA VAL A 1133 24.52 30.20 18.11
C VAL A 1133 23.79 29.09 18.90
N ASN A 1134 24.02 29.03 20.21
CA ASN A 1134 23.46 28.04 21.13
C ASN A 1134 22.04 28.47 21.58
N SER A 1135 21.02 27.67 21.27
CA SER A 1135 19.63 27.99 21.65
C SER A 1135 18.70 26.77 21.69
N GLY A 1136 17.59 26.88 22.43
CA GLY A 1136 16.48 25.91 22.38
C GLY A 1136 15.74 25.81 21.02
N LYS A 1137 16.12 26.64 20.03
CA LYS A 1137 15.64 26.52 18.65
C LYS A 1137 16.45 25.51 17.83
N ALA A 1138 17.73 25.28 18.17
CA ALA A 1138 18.64 24.44 17.41
C ALA A 1138 18.10 23.01 17.22
N TYR A 1139 18.04 22.53 15.97
CA TYR A 1139 17.32 21.31 15.58
C TYR A 1139 18.17 20.32 14.78
N VAL A 1140 18.93 20.80 13.79
CA VAL A 1140 19.98 20.02 13.11
C VAL A 1140 21.29 20.79 13.18
N LEU A 1141 22.35 20.12 13.62
CA LEU A 1141 23.70 20.65 13.79
C LEU A 1141 24.63 20.09 12.71
N PHE A 1142 25.51 20.93 12.20
CA PHE A 1142 26.48 20.60 11.16
C PHE A 1142 27.89 20.88 11.68
N PHE A 1143 28.70 19.83 11.73
CA PHE A 1143 30.06 19.84 12.27
C PHE A 1143 31.09 19.37 11.23
N GLU A 1144 32.26 20.00 11.18
CA GLU A 1144 33.42 19.53 10.39
C GLU A 1144 34.53 18.99 11.30
N LEU A 1145 35.15 17.87 10.89
CA LEU A 1145 36.22 17.21 11.62
C LEU A 1145 37.49 18.08 11.69
N ALA A 1146 37.92 18.40 12.91
CA ALA A 1146 39.09 19.23 13.16
C ALA A 1146 40.39 18.49 12.81
N GLY A 1147 41.36 19.21 12.23
CA GLY A 1147 42.67 18.67 11.87
C GLY A 1147 42.86 18.31 10.38
N SER A 1148 41.85 18.50 9.52
CA SER A 1148 41.95 18.28 8.07
C SER A 1148 42.83 19.34 7.36
N LYS A 1149 44.14 19.33 7.61
CA LYS A 1149 45.12 20.12 6.84
C LYS A 1149 45.23 19.56 5.41
N HIS A 1150 45.38 20.45 4.43
CA HIS A 1150 45.62 20.05 3.04
C HIS A 1150 46.91 19.21 2.91
N ARG A 1151 46.80 18.02 2.32
CA ARG A 1151 47.89 17.47 1.49
C ARG A 1151 47.76 18.09 0.10
N SER A 1152 48.82 18.74 -0.37
CA SER A 1152 48.90 19.40 -1.67
C SER A 1152 50.01 18.76 -2.51
N GLY A 1153 49.64 18.23 -3.68
CA GLY A 1153 50.59 17.80 -4.73
C GLY A 1153 51.15 16.38 -4.60
N SER A 1154 51.44 15.77 -5.75
CA SER A 1154 52.03 14.43 -5.98
C SER A 1154 51.21 13.25 -5.41
N THR A 1155 50.89 12.19 -6.16
CA THR A 1155 51.65 11.55 -7.26
C THR A 1155 50.79 11.20 -8.48
N HIS A 1156 51.43 11.01 -9.64
CA HIS A 1156 50.88 10.21 -10.74
C HIS A 1156 50.85 8.72 -10.35
N VAL A 1157 49.79 8.02 -10.76
CA VAL A 1157 49.75 6.84 -11.67
C VAL A 1157 48.28 6.47 -11.87
#